data_AF-A0A4S4M4G6-F1
#
_entry.id   AF-A0A4S4M4G6-F1
#
_cell.length_a   1.000
_cell.length_b   1.000
_cell.length_c   1.000
_cell.angle_alpha   90.00
_cell.angle_beta   90.00
_cell.angle_gamma   90.00
#
_symmetry.space_group_name_H-M   'P 1'
#
loop_
_entity.id
_entity.type
_entity.pdbx_description
1 polymer ?
#
loop_
_entity_poly.entity_id
_entity_poly.type
_entity_poly.pdbx_seq_one_letter_code
_entity_poly.pdbx_strand_id
1 'polypeptide(L)'
;MTTTNSSSTVSVSSPSPGPTPAPAPISAHRAAILRINKLGPYTSTSSSAPVSAYKRFYTVHNNEIQIQESDGNVTQVPEDKPLERTCIMWRRKIGFYIAKVVFKKGQRFDERIWTLWKWPPGYTLWVKKKGKVEDERNVRKDYYLYDNRLLSNIAAGVEHQLVHAALIARASQAQYSDARMCSSLLLHLRKHADQCSLIFAEHMPSKFEHYNISFPRHAPPPPLPSSSIASGMLSFLPLLALATSVVAILPDGRLHANTPPLPLPPIIDLLPNARAVEYKSTDSAASVPPYNTTYYFDQLIDHTNPSLGTFKQRYWHTWEFYEPGGPIILMTPGEANAAPYYGYLTNRTINGLIAQQEKGATIVLEHRFFGLSNPYPDLSVASLKYLTIQQAIDDLEYFAKNVKLPMPGGDSVAPGQAPWVLVGGSYAGIDVEFVVCLARLGALTGFTMVNKTDLFQAGYASSAVVQSISDYWGYFEPIRQYMPKNCSADVQAVIAHFDAVFTWGSDSEIAALKAEYGMADVTHADDVTGALRNNLWDWQSLSPTSGPNAPFFQFCDALEVKDGVSAPASGWGVDHAVSAWGTYFKNEYLSNLCGNATAEECLGTYNASQSTWTDESIDNAGRSWNWIVCNEVGFFQDAAPKGHPTIVSRLVQPAGDEARSCSPLFFFRRQCELMFPAAFSKPPVPDVQKTNEAYDGWNLRVDHLFFANGQRDPWREATVSADGLYVPSTASQPIAVGDGYHCSDLKSAAGEVDATVKKVQDEALQSIHAWLADWSPSI
;
A
#
# COMPACT_ATOMS: atom_id res chain seq x y z
N MET A 1 39.65 -54.83 6.83
CA MET A 1 39.54 -55.66 5.62
C MET A 1 38.49 -54.97 4.75
N THR A 2 38.81 -54.31 3.62
CA THR A 2 39.22 -54.85 2.30
C THR A 2 38.13 -55.75 1.69
N THR A 3 37.64 -55.59 0.46
CA THR A 3 37.89 -54.61 -0.66
C THR A 3 36.69 -54.71 -1.64
N THR A 4 36.46 -53.92 -2.72
CA THR A 4 37.31 -53.04 -3.58
C THR A 4 36.44 -51.97 -4.28
N ASN A 5 37.04 -50.92 -4.84
CA ASN A 5 36.43 -50.13 -5.93
C ASN A 5 36.47 -50.90 -7.27
N SER A 6 35.55 -50.62 -8.20
CA SER A 6 35.76 -50.87 -9.64
C SER A 6 34.99 -49.86 -10.50
N SER A 7 35.72 -49.02 -11.24
CA SER A 7 35.16 -48.15 -12.28
C SER A 7 35.09 -48.86 -13.63
N SER A 8 34.11 -48.51 -14.46
CA SER A 8 34.05 -48.91 -15.87
C SER A 8 33.46 -47.79 -16.72
N THR A 9 34.31 -47.14 -17.51
CA THR A 9 33.90 -46.13 -18.50
C THR A 9 33.33 -46.81 -19.75
N VAL A 10 32.20 -46.30 -20.25
CA VAL A 10 31.69 -46.63 -21.59
C VAL A 10 31.27 -45.34 -22.27
N SER A 11 31.92 -45.00 -23.38
CA SER A 11 31.64 -43.82 -24.21
C SER A 11 30.85 -44.21 -25.46
N VAL A 12 29.68 -43.60 -25.67
CA VAL A 12 28.87 -43.80 -26.88
C VAL A 12 28.41 -42.45 -27.45
N SER A 13 29.07 -42.06 -28.54
CA SER A 13 28.69 -41.10 -29.59
C SER A 13 27.50 -40.15 -29.39
N SER A 14 27.79 -38.84 -29.39
CA SER A 14 26.82 -37.80 -29.75
C SER A 14 26.46 -37.88 -31.24
N PRO A 15 25.18 -37.71 -31.64
CA PRO A 15 24.81 -37.52 -33.04
C PRO A 15 25.02 -36.06 -33.50
N SER A 16 25.68 -35.87 -34.64
CA SER A 16 25.80 -34.54 -35.29
C SER A 16 24.48 -34.12 -35.97
N PRO A 17 24.22 -32.81 -36.13
CA PRO A 17 22.94 -32.32 -36.67
C PRO A 17 22.78 -32.61 -38.18
N GLY A 18 21.60 -33.11 -38.54
CA GLY A 18 21.15 -33.18 -39.94
C GLY A 18 20.70 -31.80 -40.47
N PRO A 19 20.70 -31.57 -41.79
CA PRO A 19 20.55 -30.25 -42.38
C PRO A 19 19.10 -29.71 -42.32
N THR A 20 18.99 -28.40 -42.11
CA THR A 20 17.74 -27.63 -42.15
C THR A 20 17.15 -27.57 -43.58
N PRO A 21 15.89 -27.97 -43.79
CA PRO A 21 15.16 -27.65 -45.03
C PRO A 21 14.74 -26.18 -45.03
N ALA A 22 15.09 -25.43 -46.07
CA ALA A 22 14.59 -24.06 -46.24
C ALA A 22 13.11 -24.07 -46.69
N PRO A 23 12.22 -23.23 -46.12
CA PRO A 23 10.82 -23.18 -46.51
C PRO A 23 10.63 -22.46 -47.86
N ALA A 24 9.87 -23.08 -48.76
CA ALA A 24 9.35 -22.48 -49.99
C ALA A 24 7.81 -22.61 -50.02
N PRO A 25 7.06 -21.69 -50.65
CA PRO A 25 5.68 -21.38 -50.22
C PRO A 25 4.57 -21.97 -51.10
N ILE A 26 3.33 -22.05 -50.56
CA ILE A 26 2.08 -21.42 -51.10
C ILE A 26 0.79 -21.96 -50.43
N SER A 27 0.04 -21.03 -49.83
CA SER A 27 -1.43 -20.92 -49.62
C SER A 27 -2.37 -22.06 -49.14
N ALA A 28 -3.32 -21.62 -48.30
CA ALA A 28 -4.79 -21.84 -48.39
C ALA A 28 -5.50 -22.97 -47.60
N HIS A 29 -6.27 -22.53 -46.59
CA HIS A 29 -7.58 -23.03 -46.14
C HIS A 29 -7.80 -24.54 -45.83
N ARG A 30 -7.90 -24.87 -44.53
CA ARG A 30 -9.20 -25.03 -43.81
C ARG A 30 -8.98 -25.44 -42.34
N ALA A 31 -9.71 -24.81 -41.43
CA ALA A 31 -9.96 -25.32 -40.08
C ALA A 31 -11.45 -25.71 -39.97
N ALA A 32 -11.76 -26.78 -39.23
CA ALA A 32 -13.12 -27.29 -39.11
C ALA A 32 -13.85 -26.71 -37.89
N ILE A 33 -15.15 -26.41 -38.03
CA ILE A 33 -16.02 -25.97 -36.93
C ILE A 33 -16.78 -27.19 -36.39
N LEU A 34 -16.58 -27.50 -35.10
CA LEU A 34 -17.39 -28.47 -34.37
C LEU A 34 -18.82 -27.94 -34.14
N ARG A 35 -19.82 -28.77 -34.40
CA ARG A 35 -21.21 -28.49 -34.00
C ARG A 35 -21.46 -29.02 -32.59
N ILE A 36 -22.19 -28.25 -31.79
CA ILE A 36 -22.95 -28.78 -30.65
C ILE A 36 -24.43 -28.67 -31.02
N ASN A 37 -25.12 -29.81 -31.12
CA ASN A 37 -26.56 -29.83 -31.36
C ASN A 37 -27.30 -29.59 -30.04
N LYS A 38 -28.25 -28.66 -30.02
CA LYS A 38 -29.20 -28.53 -28.90
C LYS A 38 -30.44 -29.40 -29.19
N LEU A 39 -30.86 -30.20 -28.21
CA LEU A 39 -32.04 -31.07 -28.32
C LEU A 39 -33.34 -30.26 -28.50
N GLY A 40 -34.31 -30.88 -29.17
CA GLY A 40 -35.58 -30.25 -29.55
C GLY A 40 -36.59 -30.10 -28.40
N PRO A 41 -37.65 -29.30 -28.59
CA PRO A 41 -38.66 -29.04 -27.57
C PRO A 41 -39.75 -30.11 -27.51
N TYR A 42 -40.34 -30.29 -26.32
CA TYR A 42 -41.65 -30.92 -26.14
C TYR A 42 -42.74 -29.86 -25.88
N THR A 43 -44.02 -30.22 -26.02
CA THR A 43 -45.11 -29.28 -26.33
C THR A 43 -46.10 -28.99 -25.19
N SER A 44 -46.64 -27.74 -25.13
CA SER A 44 -48.07 -27.51 -24.82
C SER A 44 -48.60 -26.10 -25.17
N THR A 45 -49.42 -26.05 -26.22
CA THR A 45 -50.73 -25.33 -26.36
C THR A 45 -50.97 -23.83 -26.07
N SER A 46 -51.55 -23.18 -27.11
CA SER A 46 -52.78 -22.35 -27.15
C SER A 46 -52.83 -20.85 -26.77
N SER A 47 -53.14 -20.02 -27.80
CA SER A 47 -53.92 -18.75 -27.82
C SER A 47 -53.45 -17.55 -26.96
N SER A 48 -53.56 -16.28 -27.38
CA SER A 48 -54.48 -15.64 -28.33
C SER A 48 -53.95 -14.29 -28.88
N ALA A 49 -54.34 -13.92 -30.11
CA ALA A 49 -54.36 -12.56 -30.70
C ALA A 49 -53.06 -11.70 -30.76
N PRO A 50 -52.83 -10.94 -31.86
CA PRO A 50 -51.70 -10.00 -31.94
C PRO A 50 -52.02 -8.68 -31.23
N VAL A 51 -51.28 -8.36 -30.16
CA VAL A 51 -51.28 -7.00 -29.58
C VAL A 51 -50.51 -6.06 -30.50
N SER A 52 -51.18 -5.05 -31.06
CA SER A 52 -50.53 -3.99 -31.83
C SER A 52 -49.72 -3.08 -30.89
N ALA A 53 -48.40 -3.26 -30.89
CA ALA A 53 -47.50 -2.40 -30.14
C ALA A 53 -47.49 -0.98 -30.74
N TYR A 54 -48.24 -0.06 -30.15
CA TYR A 54 -48.12 1.38 -30.39
C TYR A 54 -46.64 1.79 -30.19
N LYS A 55 -46.05 2.43 -31.19
CA LYS A 55 -44.67 2.90 -31.14
C LYS A 55 -44.64 4.42 -31.16
N ARG A 56 -44.14 5.01 -30.07
CA ARG A 56 -43.71 6.41 -30.03
C ARG A 56 -42.28 6.50 -30.51
N PHE A 57 -42.04 7.36 -31.48
CA PHE A 57 -40.73 7.72 -32.00
C PHE A 57 -40.40 9.15 -31.55
N TYR A 58 -39.13 9.40 -31.23
CA TYR A 58 -38.68 10.73 -30.82
C TYR A 58 -37.80 11.30 -31.95
N THR A 59 -38.32 12.30 -32.65
CA THR A 59 -37.66 12.96 -33.77
C THR A 59 -37.16 14.34 -33.33
N VAL A 60 -36.12 14.85 -33.98
CA VAL A 60 -35.59 16.19 -33.72
C VAL A 60 -35.69 17.00 -35.00
N HIS A 61 -36.43 18.11 -34.95
CA HIS A 61 -36.65 18.99 -36.08
C HIS A 61 -36.51 20.45 -35.62
N ASN A 62 -35.74 21.27 -36.35
CA ASN A 62 -35.45 22.67 -35.99
C ASN A 62 -35.01 22.88 -34.52
N ASN A 63 -34.14 22.00 -34.01
CA ASN A 63 -33.67 21.90 -32.61
C ASN A 63 -34.68 21.46 -31.54
N GLU A 64 -35.97 21.31 -31.85
CA GLU A 64 -36.98 20.82 -30.90
C GLU A 64 -37.13 19.29 -30.94
N ILE A 65 -37.53 18.70 -29.81
CA ILE A 65 -37.92 17.28 -29.73
C ILE A 65 -39.41 17.16 -29.98
N GLN A 66 -39.77 16.33 -30.96
CA GLN A 66 -41.15 16.00 -31.30
C GLN A 66 -41.38 14.50 -31.05
N ILE A 67 -42.54 14.16 -30.52
CA ILE A 67 -43.04 12.79 -30.43
C ILE A 67 -43.87 12.52 -31.67
N GLN A 68 -43.48 11.52 -32.45
CA GLN A 68 -44.30 10.98 -33.53
C GLN A 68 -44.89 9.63 -33.11
N GLU A 69 -46.21 9.55 -33.06
CA GLU A 69 -46.97 8.32 -32.79
C GLU A 69 -46.97 7.42 -34.05
N SER A 70 -47.23 6.13 -33.89
CA SER A 70 -47.20 5.15 -34.99
C SER A 70 -48.35 5.28 -36.02
N ASP A 71 -49.29 6.20 -35.80
CA ASP A 71 -50.31 6.64 -36.76
C ASP A 71 -49.86 7.84 -37.62
N GLY A 72 -48.71 8.44 -37.31
CA GLY A 72 -48.14 9.60 -37.97
C GLY A 72 -48.37 10.94 -37.26
N ASN A 73 -49.19 10.99 -36.20
CA ASN A 73 -49.44 12.22 -35.43
C ASN A 73 -48.18 12.73 -34.73
N VAL A 74 -48.02 14.06 -34.67
CA VAL A 74 -46.83 14.72 -34.10
C VAL A 74 -47.23 15.66 -32.96
N THR A 75 -46.56 15.57 -31.82
CA THR A 75 -46.71 16.47 -30.66
C THR A 75 -45.36 17.00 -30.18
N GLN A 76 -45.29 18.30 -29.86
CA GLN A 76 -44.13 18.90 -29.20
C GLN A 76 -44.10 18.52 -27.70
N VAL A 77 -42.89 18.43 -27.14
CA VAL A 77 -42.67 18.17 -25.70
C VAL A 77 -42.41 19.50 -24.97
N PRO A 78 -43.07 19.77 -23.83
CA PRO A 78 -42.74 20.91 -22.97
C PRO A 78 -41.27 20.92 -22.51
N GLU A 79 -40.76 22.12 -22.25
CA GLU A 79 -39.33 22.45 -22.20
C GLU A 79 -38.58 21.93 -20.96
N ASP A 80 -39.28 21.39 -19.97
CA ASP A 80 -38.87 21.26 -18.57
C ASP A 80 -38.41 19.84 -18.15
N LYS A 81 -37.67 19.10 -19.00
CA LYS A 81 -37.09 17.78 -18.63
C LYS A 81 -35.59 17.58 -18.95
N PRO A 82 -34.85 16.80 -18.12
CA PRO A 82 -33.43 17.04 -17.83
C PRO A 82 -32.39 16.57 -18.88
N LEU A 83 -32.81 16.20 -20.10
CA LEU A 83 -31.92 15.61 -21.11
C LEU A 83 -30.82 16.58 -21.59
N GLU A 84 -31.08 17.89 -21.50
CA GLU A 84 -30.25 18.93 -22.09
C GLU A 84 -28.88 19.10 -21.39
N ARG A 85 -28.84 19.06 -20.04
CA ARG A 85 -27.62 19.31 -19.25
C ARG A 85 -26.47 18.38 -19.65
N THR A 86 -26.75 17.09 -19.79
CA THR A 86 -25.75 16.07 -20.17
C THR A 86 -25.21 16.32 -21.58
N CYS A 87 -26.09 16.67 -22.52
CA CYS A 87 -25.73 16.95 -23.91
C CYS A 87 -24.87 18.22 -24.04
N ILE A 88 -25.20 19.28 -23.28
CA ILE A 88 -24.41 20.51 -23.19
C ILE A 88 -23.02 20.25 -22.59
N MET A 89 -22.91 19.48 -21.51
CA MET A 89 -21.62 19.17 -20.89
C MET A 89 -20.68 18.41 -21.83
N TRP A 90 -21.20 17.45 -22.61
CA TRP A 90 -20.40 16.73 -23.61
C TRP A 90 -19.92 17.64 -24.75
N ARG A 91 -20.80 18.52 -25.30
CA ARG A 91 -20.44 19.50 -26.33
C ARG A 91 -19.39 20.51 -25.84
N ARG A 92 -19.36 20.84 -24.55
CA ARG A 92 -18.31 21.66 -23.90
C ARG A 92 -16.98 20.91 -23.79
N LYS A 93 -16.98 19.67 -23.27
CA LYS A 93 -15.75 18.87 -23.11
C LYS A 93 -15.04 18.60 -24.45
N ILE A 94 -15.80 18.26 -25.51
CA ILE A 94 -15.23 18.06 -26.86
C ILE A 94 -14.76 19.39 -27.48
N GLY A 95 -15.53 20.48 -27.32
CA GLY A 95 -15.16 21.80 -27.81
C GLY A 95 -13.83 22.31 -27.22
N PHE A 96 -13.65 22.13 -25.91
CA PHE A 96 -12.40 22.46 -25.20
C PHE A 96 -11.19 21.65 -25.73
N TYR A 97 -11.34 20.33 -25.87
CA TYR A 97 -10.26 19.47 -26.37
C TYR A 97 -9.80 19.90 -27.78
N ILE A 98 -10.74 20.17 -28.69
CA ILE A 98 -10.44 20.62 -30.05
C ILE A 98 -9.79 22.01 -30.06
N ALA A 99 -10.26 22.96 -29.24
CA ALA A 99 -9.67 24.29 -29.12
C ALA A 99 -8.19 24.23 -28.65
N LYS A 100 -7.89 23.41 -27.65
CA LYS A 100 -6.54 23.26 -27.07
C LYS A 100 -5.59 22.47 -27.98
N VAL A 101 -6.05 21.32 -28.52
CA VAL A 101 -5.18 20.37 -29.23
C VAL A 101 -5.07 20.68 -30.73
N VAL A 102 -6.20 20.95 -31.40
CA VAL A 102 -6.23 21.15 -32.86
C VAL A 102 -5.95 22.61 -33.22
N PHE A 103 -6.59 23.56 -32.55
CA PHE A 103 -6.44 24.99 -32.85
C PHE A 103 -5.38 25.72 -32.01
N LYS A 104 -4.67 25.00 -31.12
CA LYS A 104 -3.56 25.51 -30.30
C LYS A 104 -3.86 26.81 -29.51
N LYS A 105 -5.14 27.11 -29.25
CA LYS A 105 -5.52 28.30 -28.49
C LYS A 105 -5.24 28.12 -27.00
N GLY A 106 -4.43 29.00 -26.44
CA GLY A 106 -4.42 29.26 -25.00
C GLY A 106 -5.66 30.06 -24.62
N GLN A 107 -6.31 29.69 -23.51
CA GLN A 107 -7.48 30.39 -22.98
C GLN A 107 -7.15 31.00 -21.61
N ARG A 108 -7.67 32.20 -21.31
CA ARG A 108 -7.59 32.80 -19.98
C ARG A 108 -8.72 32.27 -19.09
N PHE A 109 -8.56 32.40 -17.78
CA PHE A 109 -9.44 31.79 -16.76
C PHE A 109 -10.87 32.37 -16.72
N ASP A 110 -11.08 33.49 -17.40
CA ASP A 110 -12.27 34.35 -17.40
C ASP A 110 -13.12 34.27 -18.69
N GLU A 111 -12.63 33.63 -19.76
CA GLU A 111 -13.43 33.43 -20.98
C GLU A 111 -14.47 32.31 -20.86
N ARG A 112 -15.64 32.51 -21.50
CA ARG A 112 -16.71 31.48 -21.54
C ARG A 112 -16.25 30.24 -22.33
N ILE A 113 -16.52 29.06 -21.76
CA ILE A 113 -16.12 27.75 -22.32
C ILE A 113 -16.65 27.54 -23.74
N TRP A 114 -15.74 27.24 -24.67
CA TRP A 114 -16.07 26.91 -26.07
C TRP A 114 -17.01 25.70 -26.15
N THR A 115 -18.17 25.89 -26.78
CA THR A 115 -19.21 24.86 -26.95
C THR A 115 -19.40 24.58 -28.43
N LEU A 116 -19.42 23.29 -28.81
CA LEU A 116 -19.71 22.88 -30.19
C LEU A 116 -21.21 23.02 -30.50
N TRP A 117 -21.57 24.06 -31.24
CA TRP A 117 -22.96 24.38 -31.60
C TRP A 117 -23.54 23.51 -32.74
N LYS A 118 -22.67 22.98 -33.62
CA LYS A 118 -23.00 22.02 -34.69
C LYS A 118 -21.85 21.03 -34.85
N TRP A 119 -22.13 19.79 -35.28
CA TRP A 119 -21.09 18.83 -35.65
C TRP A 119 -20.36 19.25 -36.93
N PRO A 120 -19.06 18.91 -37.09
CA PRO A 120 -18.36 19.11 -38.36
C PRO A 120 -19.02 18.32 -39.51
N PRO A 121 -19.19 18.91 -40.71
CA PRO A 121 -19.71 18.19 -41.87
C PRO A 121 -18.88 16.94 -42.18
N GLY A 122 -19.55 15.80 -42.42
CA GLY A 122 -18.92 14.53 -42.78
C GLY A 122 -18.70 13.53 -41.63
N TYR A 123 -19.08 13.87 -40.39
CA TYR A 123 -18.97 12.98 -39.23
C TYR A 123 -20.34 12.60 -38.64
N THR A 124 -20.50 11.34 -38.24
CA THR A 124 -21.72 10.80 -37.61
C THR A 124 -21.38 10.08 -36.30
N LEU A 125 -22.33 10.06 -35.37
CA LEU A 125 -22.23 9.39 -34.07
C LEU A 125 -22.91 8.02 -34.13
N TRP A 126 -22.19 6.95 -33.75
CA TRP A 126 -22.65 5.56 -33.85
C TRP A 126 -22.55 4.85 -32.48
N VAL A 127 -23.33 3.78 -32.31
CA VAL A 127 -23.36 2.95 -31.10
C VAL A 127 -23.04 1.49 -31.46
N LYS A 128 -22.33 0.77 -30.57
CA LYS A 128 -21.98 -0.65 -30.76
C LYS A 128 -22.99 -1.56 -30.03
N LYS A 129 -23.75 -2.36 -30.77
CA LYS A 129 -24.87 -3.17 -30.29
C LYS A 129 -24.67 -4.63 -30.69
N LYS A 130 -24.55 -5.53 -29.69
CA LYS A 130 -24.25 -6.97 -29.86
C LYS A 130 -23.10 -7.25 -30.85
N GLY A 131 -22.02 -6.47 -30.76
CA GLY A 131 -20.83 -6.57 -31.61
C GLY A 131 -20.90 -5.83 -32.94
N LYS A 132 -22.09 -5.52 -33.46
CA LYS A 132 -22.29 -4.75 -34.70
C LYS A 132 -22.32 -3.24 -34.45
N VAL A 133 -22.05 -2.48 -35.51
CA VAL A 133 -22.19 -1.02 -35.57
C VAL A 133 -23.52 -0.72 -36.26
N GLU A 134 -24.40 0.02 -35.59
CA GLU A 134 -25.78 0.29 -36.04
C GLU A 134 -26.11 1.79 -35.82
N ASP A 135 -26.85 2.43 -36.74
CA ASP A 135 -27.29 3.85 -36.64
C ASP A 135 -28.56 3.99 -35.75
N GLU A 136 -28.58 3.27 -34.63
CA GLU A 136 -29.73 3.26 -33.71
C GLU A 136 -29.42 3.98 -32.40
N ARG A 137 -30.13 5.10 -32.19
CA ARG A 137 -29.94 6.04 -31.08
C ARG A 137 -30.67 5.53 -29.83
N ASN A 138 -30.02 4.67 -29.05
CA ASN A 138 -30.55 4.16 -27.78
C ASN A 138 -29.68 4.60 -26.58
N VAL A 139 -30.33 5.11 -25.53
CA VAL A 139 -29.76 6.11 -24.60
C VAL A 139 -28.88 5.51 -23.48
N ARG A 140 -28.37 4.28 -23.61
CA ARG A 140 -27.64 3.56 -22.54
C ARG A 140 -26.46 2.67 -22.99
N LYS A 141 -25.76 2.96 -24.10
CA LYS A 141 -24.44 2.37 -24.43
C LYS A 141 -23.52 3.36 -25.14
N ASP A 142 -22.25 2.98 -25.27
CA ASP A 142 -21.12 3.83 -25.66
C ASP A 142 -21.24 4.43 -27.06
N TYR A 143 -20.88 5.71 -27.18
CA TYR A 143 -20.94 6.49 -28.41
C TYR A 143 -19.55 6.66 -29.03
N TYR A 144 -19.47 6.47 -30.34
CA TYR A 144 -18.24 6.60 -31.12
C TYR A 144 -18.46 7.56 -32.30
N LEU A 145 -17.49 8.44 -32.58
CA LEU A 145 -17.55 9.39 -33.69
C LEU A 145 -16.76 8.83 -34.88
N TYR A 146 -17.41 8.68 -36.04
CA TYR A 146 -16.79 8.14 -37.26
C TYR A 146 -16.88 9.14 -38.42
N ASP A 147 -15.87 9.10 -39.30
CA ASP A 147 -15.88 9.79 -40.59
C ASP A 147 -16.69 8.97 -41.60
N ASN A 148 -17.69 9.59 -42.22
CA ASN A 148 -18.62 8.92 -43.13
C ASN A 148 -17.94 8.39 -44.41
N ARG A 149 -16.71 8.81 -44.70
CA ARG A 149 -15.92 8.34 -45.86
C ARG A 149 -15.20 7.01 -45.63
N LEU A 150 -15.09 6.53 -44.39
CA LEU A 150 -14.49 5.23 -44.08
C LEU A 150 -15.52 4.08 -44.04
N LEU A 151 -16.81 4.40 -43.92
CA LEU A 151 -17.88 3.43 -43.68
C LEU A 151 -18.27 2.59 -44.91
N SER A 152 -17.95 3.03 -46.13
CA SER A 152 -18.22 2.23 -47.36
C SER A 152 -17.50 0.88 -47.37
N ASN A 153 -16.36 0.77 -46.67
CA ASN A 153 -15.56 -0.44 -46.63
C ASN A 153 -15.97 -1.39 -45.49
N ILE A 154 -16.84 -0.94 -44.57
CA ILE A 154 -17.26 -1.71 -43.38
C ILE A 154 -18.40 -2.69 -43.71
N ALA A 155 -19.09 -2.51 -44.84
CA ALA A 155 -20.15 -3.40 -45.30
C ALA A 155 -19.65 -4.77 -45.82
N ALA A 156 -18.35 -4.90 -46.13
CA ALA A 156 -17.73 -6.14 -46.58
C ALA A 156 -16.90 -6.75 -45.45
N GLY A 157 -17.44 -7.75 -44.76
CA GLY A 157 -16.85 -8.30 -43.54
C GLY A 157 -15.52 -9.01 -43.76
N VAL A 158 -14.43 -8.41 -43.27
CA VAL A 158 -13.08 -8.99 -43.13
C VAL A 158 -12.52 -8.57 -41.77
N GLU A 159 -11.76 -9.46 -41.11
CA GLU A 159 -11.15 -9.19 -39.81
C GLU A 159 -9.84 -8.38 -39.92
N HIS A 160 -9.73 -7.35 -39.09
CA HIS A 160 -8.57 -6.86 -38.29
C HIS A 160 -8.86 -5.38 -37.91
N GLN A 161 -8.67 -4.92 -36.67
CA GLN A 161 -7.41 -4.54 -36.02
C GLN A 161 -6.54 -3.53 -36.81
N LEU A 162 -5.95 -2.59 -36.06
CA LEU A 162 -5.14 -1.43 -36.49
C LEU A 162 -5.94 -0.22 -37.04
N VAL A 163 -5.25 0.93 -37.03
CA VAL A 163 -5.70 2.30 -37.35
C VAL A 163 -6.64 2.94 -36.30
N HIS A 164 -6.27 3.90 -35.44
CA HIS A 164 -5.01 4.48 -34.94
C HIS A 164 -3.95 5.15 -35.84
N ALA A 165 -4.05 5.13 -37.18
CA ALA A 165 -2.94 5.59 -38.05
C ALA A 165 -3.12 7.03 -38.56
N ALA A 166 -4.36 7.50 -38.72
CA ALA A 166 -4.65 8.84 -39.26
C ALA A 166 -4.26 10.01 -38.34
N LEU A 167 -3.96 9.74 -37.05
CA LEU A 167 -3.46 10.72 -36.08
C LEU A 167 -1.92 10.75 -35.99
N ILE A 168 -1.21 9.83 -36.66
CA ILE A 168 0.26 9.73 -36.62
C ILE A 168 0.86 10.01 -38.02
N ALA A 169 0.19 9.61 -39.10
CA ALA A 169 0.65 9.72 -40.50
C ALA A 169 0.62 11.16 -41.10
N ARG A 170 0.79 12.20 -40.28
CA ARG A 170 1.14 13.57 -40.70
C ARG A 170 2.30 14.20 -39.92
N ALA A 171 2.95 13.43 -39.04
CA ALA A 171 4.05 13.88 -38.19
C ALA A 171 5.44 13.34 -38.63
N SER A 172 5.61 12.90 -39.88
CA SER A 172 6.92 12.57 -40.42
C SER A 172 7.03 12.74 -41.95
N GLN A 173 8.21 13.22 -42.37
CA GLN A 173 8.81 13.14 -43.71
C GLN A 173 8.05 13.77 -44.90
N ALA A 174 8.33 15.06 -45.12
CA ALA A 174 9.00 15.47 -46.35
C ALA A 174 10.38 16.03 -45.97
N GLN A 175 11.46 15.58 -46.60
CA GLN A 175 12.85 16.04 -46.35
C GLN A 175 13.34 16.91 -47.51
N TYR A 176 14.11 17.96 -47.21
CA TYR A 176 15.26 18.54 -47.95
C TYR A 176 15.68 19.81 -47.14
N SER A 177 16.95 20.18 -46.91
CA SER A 177 18.22 19.43 -46.90
C SER A 177 19.37 20.34 -46.36
N ASP A 178 20.43 19.70 -45.88
CA ASP A 178 21.83 20.21 -45.81
C ASP A 178 22.27 21.17 -44.67
N ALA A 179 23.59 21.16 -44.46
CA ALA A 179 24.48 22.17 -43.84
C ALA A 179 24.36 22.58 -42.35
N ARG A 180 25.11 21.85 -41.49
CA ARG A 180 26.13 22.31 -40.50
C ARG A 180 25.84 23.43 -39.47
N MET A 181 26.42 23.22 -38.27
CA MET A 181 26.65 24.20 -37.18
C MET A 181 25.39 24.73 -36.46
N CYS A 182 25.43 25.14 -35.18
CA CYS A 182 26.57 25.24 -34.25
C CYS A 182 26.18 24.84 -32.82
N SER A 183 27.19 24.59 -31.98
CA SER A 183 27.01 24.47 -30.52
C SER A 183 26.92 25.84 -29.84
N SER A 184 26.47 25.86 -28.58
CA SER A 184 26.51 26.97 -27.59
C SER A 184 25.77 28.29 -27.89
N LEU A 185 24.65 28.51 -27.20
CA LEU A 185 24.27 29.76 -26.49
C LEU A 185 23.07 29.41 -25.58
N LEU A 186 23.24 29.09 -24.29
CA LEU A 186 23.45 29.99 -23.15
C LEU A 186 22.54 31.23 -23.07
N LEU A 187 21.71 31.24 -22.02
CA LEU A 187 21.31 32.42 -21.22
C LEU A 187 20.53 33.57 -21.91
N HIS A 188 19.20 33.60 -21.76
CA HIS A 188 18.44 34.80 -21.35
C HIS A 188 17.02 34.49 -20.86
N LEU A 189 16.51 35.34 -19.95
CA LEU A 189 15.16 35.42 -19.32
C LEU A 189 15.02 34.96 -17.85
N ARG A 190 15.66 35.74 -16.94
CA ARG A 190 15.19 36.00 -15.57
C ARG A 190 14.93 37.51 -15.44
N LYS A 191 13.97 37.91 -14.58
CA LYS A 191 13.39 39.28 -14.43
C LYS A 191 12.54 39.69 -15.66
N HIS A 192 11.43 40.43 -15.55
CA HIS A 192 10.84 41.23 -14.45
C HIS A 192 9.31 41.01 -14.36
N ALA A 193 8.73 41.10 -13.14
CA ALA A 193 7.38 41.65 -12.88
C ALA A 193 7.04 41.68 -11.37
N ASP A 194 7.88 42.30 -10.54
CA ASP A 194 7.46 42.82 -9.23
C ASP A 194 7.31 44.34 -9.32
N GLN A 195 6.52 44.91 -8.40
CA GLN A 195 6.07 46.31 -8.31
C GLN A 195 4.83 46.70 -9.13
N CYS A 196 3.67 46.70 -8.45
CA CYS A 196 2.67 47.75 -8.63
C CYS A 196 1.90 47.93 -7.32
N SER A 197 2.14 49.04 -6.61
CA SER A 197 1.45 49.39 -5.36
C SER A 197 1.19 50.88 -5.29
N LEU A 198 0.14 51.25 -4.53
CA LEU A 198 -0.20 52.57 -3.96
C LEU A 198 -1.51 53.23 -4.47
N ILE A 199 -2.50 53.23 -3.56
CA ILE A 199 -3.29 54.39 -3.10
C ILE A 199 -4.10 55.20 -4.15
N PHE A 200 -5.43 55.19 -4.00
CA PHE A 200 -6.18 56.36 -3.49
C PHE A 200 -7.50 55.93 -2.81
N ALA A 201 -8.20 56.85 -2.14
CA ALA A 201 -9.20 56.55 -1.11
C ALA A 201 -10.51 57.37 -1.24
N GLU A 202 -11.40 57.21 -0.26
CA GLU A 202 -12.61 57.99 0.05
C GLU A 202 -13.83 57.86 -0.89
N HIS A 203 -14.93 57.31 -0.35
CA HIS A 203 -16.04 58.15 0.15
C HIS A 203 -16.95 57.39 1.15
N MET A 204 -17.56 58.11 2.09
CA MET A 204 -18.50 57.60 3.09
C MET A 204 -19.88 58.31 2.92
N PRO A 205 -20.98 57.83 3.54
CA PRO A 205 -21.33 58.39 4.85
C PRO A 205 -21.99 57.43 5.87
N SER A 206 -21.88 57.82 7.14
CA SER A 206 -22.36 57.19 8.37
C SER A 206 -23.89 57.07 8.52
N LYS A 207 -24.40 56.10 9.31
CA LYS A 207 -24.88 56.21 10.73
C LYS A 207 -25.53 54.87 11.20
N PHE A 208 -25.80 54.55 12.49
CA PHE A 208 -25.61 55.26 13.78
C PHE A 208 -25.57 54.29 15.01
N GLU A 209 -25.14 54.82 16.16
CA GLU A 209 -25.54 54.58 17.58
C GLU A 209 -25.67 53.19 18.27
N HIS A 210 -24.65 52.90 19.11
CA HIS A 210 -24.65 52.51 20.53
C HIS A 210 -25.59 51.43 21.16
N TYR A 211 -24.96 50.54 21.95
CA TYR A 211 -25.11 50.55 23.43
C TYR A 211 -23.81 50.09 24.14
N ASN A 212 -23.62 50.48 25.41
CA ASN A 212 -22.47 50.14 26.27
C ASN A 212 -22.82 49.08 27.32
N ILE A 213 -21.81 48.41 27.89
CA ILE A 213 -21.55 48.26 29.36
C ILE A 213 -20.21 47.52 29.60
N SER A 214 -19.59 47.70 30.78
CA SER A 214 -18.19 47.38 31.08
C SER A 214 -17.97 46.44 32.29
N PHE A 215 -16.74 45.92 32.42
CA PHE A 215 -16.26 44.97 33.44
C PHE A 215 -16.30 45.48 34.90
N PRO A 216 -16.15 44.57 35.88
CA PRO A 216 -14.91 44.61 36.68
C PRO A 216 -14.24 43.22 36.93
N ARG A 217 -13.03 43.24 37.51
CA ARG A 217 -12.27 42.07 38.02
C ARG A 217 -12.27 42.06 39.56
N HIS A 218 -12.13 40.90 40.22
CA HIS A 218 -11.09 40.64 41.26
C HIS A 218 -11.20 39.31 42.04
N ALA A 219 -10.09 38.57 42.05
CA ALA A 219 -9.42 38.02 43.25
C ALA A 219 -10.11 36.87 44.07
N PRO A 220 -9.58 36.37 45.23
CA PRO A 220 -9.19 34.95 45.34
C PRO A 220 -9.79 34.17 46.55
N PRO A 221 -9.58 32.84 46.65
CA PRO A 221 -10.02 32.03 47.80
C PRO A 221 -9.19 32.22 49.09
N PRO A 222 -9.74 31.86 50.28
CA PRO A 222 -9.16 32.14 51.60
C PRO A 222 -8.16 31.07 52.15
N PRO A 223 -7.41 31.37 53.23
CA PRO A 223 -6.37 30.50 53.79
C PRO A 223 -6.84 29.46 54.82
N LEU A 224 -5.93 28.52 55.13
CA LEU A 224 -6.07 27.41 56.10
C LEU A 224 -6.03 27.84 57.58
N PRO A 225 -6.70 27.09 58.48
CA PRO A 225 -6.34 27.00 59.90
C PRO A 225 -5.34 25.87 60.18
N SER A 226 -4.52 26.03 61.23
CA SER A 226 -3.79 24.93 61.89
C SER A 226 -4.60 24.44 63.12
N SER A 227 -4.50 23.21 63.60
CA SER A 227 -3.29 22.65 64.23
C SER A 227 -3.49 21.21 64.77
N SER A 228 -2.36 20.55 65.07
CA SER A 228 -2.15 19.43 66.03
C SER A 228 -2.78 18.02 65.84
N ILE A 229 -1.87 17.06 65.59
CA ILE A 229 -1.70 15.74 66.27
C ILE A 229 -2.83 14.68 66.16
N ALA A 230 -2.62 13.63 65.34
CA ALA A 230 -2.53 12.22 65.79
C ALA A 230 -2.26 11.21 64.64
N SER A 231 -1.60 10.10 64.97
CA SER A 231 -1.12 9.01 64.12
C SER A 231 -2.19 8.28 63.26
N GLY A 232 -1.82 7.86 62.05
CA GLY A 232 -2.57 6.87 61.26
C GLY A 232 -2.08 6.68 59.82
N MET A 233 -1.21 5.69 59.57
CA MET A 233 -0.80 5.34 58.20
C MET A 233 -1.87 4.47 57.51
N LEU A 234 -2.49 5.00 56.45
CA LEU A 234 -3.23 4.24 55.45
C LEU A 234 -3.12 4.98 54.10
N SER A 235 -2.23 4.51 53.24
CA SER A 235 -1.85 5.20 52.00
C SER A 235 -2.90 5.05 50.91
N PHE A 236 -3.90 5.91 50.92
CA PHE A 236 -4.77 6.12 49.76
C PHE A 236 -3.98 6.79 48.63
N LEU A 237 -3.55 6.00 47.65
CA LEU A 237 -3.25 6.50 46.31
C LEU A 237 -4.53 7.12 45.74
N PRO A 238 -4.49 8.37 45.22
CA PRO A 238 -5.59 8.86 44.40
C PRO A 238 -5.59 8.06 43.10
N LEU A 239 -6.63 7.24 42.90
CA LEU A 239 -6.91 6.76 41.54
C LEU A 239 -7.26 7.98 40.70
N LEU A 240 -6.32 8.44 39.87
CA LEU A 240 -6.70 9.01 38.59
C LEU A 240 -7.44 7.89 37.86
N ALA A 241 -8.76 8.00 37.80
CA ALA A 241 -9.56 7.29 36.82
C ALA A 241 -9.21 7.85 35.43
N LEU A 242 -8.06 7.43 34.91
CA LEU A 242 -7.84 7.36 33.48
C LEU A 242 -9.00 6.53 32.94
N ALA A 243 -9.93 7.21 32.27
CA ALA A 243 -10.92 6.54 31.45
C ALA A 243 -10.14 5.92 30.27
N THR A 244 -9.62 4.72 30.51
CA THR A 244 -9.11 3.84 29.46
C THR A 244 -10.31 3.47 28.61
N SER A 245 -10.55 4.28 27.58
CA SER A 245 -11.28 3.85 26.40
C SER A 245 -10.65 2.54 25.97
N VAL A 246 -11.31 1.41 26.26
CA VAL A 246 -10.85 0.12 25.78
C VAL A 246 -11.04 0.17 24.27
N VAL A 247 -9.95 0.47 23.56
CA VAL A 247 -9.90 0.46 22.11
C VAL A 247 -10.43 -0.90 21.67
N ALA A 248 -11.32 -0.91 20.68
CA ALA A 248 -11.87 -2.15 20.13
C ALA A 248 -10.82 -2.79 19.21
N ILE A 249 -9.69 -3.18 19.81
CA ILE A 249 -8.65 -3.97 19.18
C ILE A 249 -9.21 -5.38 19.02
N LEU A 250 -9.07 -5.94 17.84
CA LEU A 250 -9.43 -7.32 17.55
C LEU A 250 -8.51 -8.29 18.32
N PRO A 251 -8.91 -9.58 18.48
CA PRO A 251 -8.02 -10.58 19.07
C PRO A 251 -6.71 -10.75 18.27
N ASP A 252 -6.69 -10.30 17.01
CA ASP A 252 -5.50 -10.27 16.15
C ASP A 252 -4.75 -8.90 16.16
N GLY A 253 -4.87 -8.12 17.23
CA GLY A 253 -4.08 -6.88 17.41
C GLY A 253 -4.49 -5.69 16.53
N ARG A 254 -5.45 -5.86 15.62
CA ARG A 254 -5.91 -4.81 14.69
C ARG A 254 -6.90 -3.82 15.26
N LEU A 255 -6.94 -2.63 14.64
CA LEU A 255 -8.05 -1.69 14.79
C LEU A 255 -9.36 -2.12 14.09
N HIS A 256 -9.29 -2.94 13.02
CA HIS A 256 -10.46 -3.34 12.22
C HIS A 256 -10.16 -4.47 11.22
N ALA A 257 -11.08 -5.41 11.00
CA ALA A 257 -10.80 -6.64 10.24
C ALA A 257 -10.78 -6.44 8.72
N ASN A 258 -11.19 -5.26 8.24
CA ASN A 258 -11.11 -4.86 6.83
C ASN A 258 -9.98 -3.84 6.54
N THR A 259 -9.07 -3.70 7.49
CA THR A 259 -7.83 -2.91 7.39
C THR A 259 -6.64 -3.89 7.54
N PRO A 260 -5.55 -3.75 6.76
CA PRO A 260 -4.30 -4.47 7.00
C PRO A 260 -3.67 -3.99 8.34
N PRO A 261 -3.09 -4.86 9.19
CA PRO A 261 -2.61 -4.50 10.54
C PRO A 261 -1.49 -3.42 10.69
N LEU A 262 -0.25 -3.80 11.06
CA LEU A 262 1.00 -3.02 11.15
C LEU A 262 2.18 -3.94 10.80
N PRO A 263 3.26 -3.55 10.09
CA PRO A 263 4.47 -4.34 10.01
C PRO A 263 4.40 -5.84 9.89
N LEU A 264 5.05 -6.56 10.80
CA LEU A 264 6.21 -6.08 11.56
C LEU A 264 7.36 -7.02 11.20
N PRO A 265 8.60 -6.65 11.54
CA PRO A 265 9.49 -7.68 12.02
C PRO A 265 8.88 -8.54 13.12
N PRO A 266 9.50 -9.67 13.44
CA PRO A 266 8.96 -10.56 14.44
C PRO A 266 9.51 -10.30 15.84
N ILE A 267 8.72 -10.55 16.88
CA ILE A 267 9.21 -10.74 18.27
C ILE A 267 10.35 -11.76 18.32
N ILE A 268 11.26 -11.48 19.24
CA ILE A 268 12.35 -12.35 19.65
C ILE A 268 12.19 -12.59 21.16
N ASP A 269 11.35 -13.57 21.51
CA ASP A 269 11.04 -13.87 22.91
C ASP A 269 12.28 -14.30 23.68
N LEU A 270 12.74 -13.44 24.59
CA LEU A 270 13.70 -13.84 25.62
C LEU A 270 12.92 -14.55 26.73
N LEU A 271 12.76 -15.87 26.61
CA LEU A 271 12.18 -16.71 27.67
C LEU A 271 12.79 -16.33 29.03
N PRO A 272 12.02 -16.19 30.13
CA PRO A 272 12.51 -15.63 31.40
C PRO A 272 13.74 -16.31 32.03
N ASN A 273 14.06 -17.54 31.62
CA ASN A 273 15.24 -18.30 32.05
C ASN A 273 16.27 -18.54 30.94
N ALA A 274 15.98 -18.15 29.69
CA ALA A 274 16.96 -18.19 28.61
C ALA A 274 17.86 -16.96 28.73
N ARG A 275 18.93 -17.10 29.53
CA ARG A 275 20.08 -16.21 29.43
C ARG A 275 20.54 -16.20 27.97
N ALA A 276 20.41 -15.05 27.30
CA ALA A 276 21.38 -14.70 26.29
C ALA A 276 22.77 -14.81 26.93
N VAL A 277 23.77 -15.25 26.16
CA VAL A 277 24.99 -15.86 26.71
C VAL A 277 25.82 -14.80 27.45
N GLU A 278 25.56 -14.65 28.76
CA GLU A 278 26.10 -13.61 29.65
C GLU A 278 27.59 -13.38 29.36
N TYR A 279 27.89 -12.36 28.54
CA TYR A 279 29.27 -12.07 28.22
C TYR A 279 29.91 -11.42 29.44
N LYS A 280 30.70 -12.22 30.15
CA LYS A 280 31.55 -11.71 31.24
C LYS A 280 32.67 -10.86 30.65
N SER A 281 32.35 -9.59 30.40
CA SER A 281 33.32 -8.51 30.23
C SER A 281 34.41 -8.69 31.28
N THR A 282 35.66 -8.80 30.83
CA THR A 282 36.77 -9.21 31.70
C THR A 282 37.22 -8.11 32.66
N ASP A 283 36.87 -6.86 32.38
CA ASP A 283 37.58 -5.67 32.92
C ASP A 283 36.65 -4.50 33.34
N SER A 284 35.42 -4.77 33.80
CA SER A 284 34.64 -3.70 34.47
C SER A 284 33.84 -4.16 35.69
N ALA A 285 33.77 -3.29 36.70
CA ALA A 285 32.96 -3.46 37.90
C ALA A 285 31.50 -2.97 37.73
N ALA A 286 31.09 -2.65 36.50
CA ALA A 286 29.73 -2.23 36.17
C ALA A 286 28.94 -3.42 35.60
N SER A 287 27.81 -3.76 36.23
CA SER A 287 26.87 -4.74 35.69
C SER A 287 26.10 -4.16 34.51
N VAL A 288 26.07 -4.87 33.37
CA VAL A 288 25.20 -4.54 32.23
C VAL A 288 23.72 -4.55 32.70
N PRO A 289 22.92 -3.50 32.43
CA PRO A 289 21.51 -3.49 32.81
C PRO A 289 20.67 -4.54 32.06
N PRO A 290 19.51 -4.97 32.60
CA PRO A 290 18.58 -5.85 31.89
C PRO A 290 18.14 -5.24 30.55
N TYR A 291 18.04 -6.07 29.49
CA TYR A 291 17.70 -5.60 28.14
C TYR A 291 16.38 -4.79 28.08
N ASN A 292 15.40 -5.10 28.95
CA ASN A 292 14.12 -4.38 29.03
C ASN A 292 14.18 -3.06 29.82
N THR A 293 15.38 -2.56 30.16
CA THR A 293 15.57 -1.25 30.80
C THR A 293 15.23 -0.13 29.82
N THR A 294 14.09 0.55 30.05
CA THR A 294 13.67 1.70 29.26
C THR A 294 14.47 2.95 29.61
N TYR A 295 15.18 3.50 28.63
CA TYR A 295 15.84 4.80 28.68
C TYR A 295 15.01 5.86 27.94
N TYR A 296 15.37 7.13 28.15
CA TYR A 296 14.69 8.27 27.54
C TYR A 296 15.71 9.26 26.97
N PHE A 297 15.38 9.83 25.82
CA PHE A 297 16.13 10.88 25.14
C PHE A 297 15.22 12.09 24.88
N ASP A 298 15.81 13.29 24.90
CA ASP A 298 15.11 14.55 24.62
C ASP A 298 15.16 14.86 23.11
N GLN A 299 14.17 14.37 22.39
CA GLN A 299 14.06 14.52 20.93
C GLN A 299 13.31 15.80 20.56
N LEU A 300 13.68 16.46 19.45
CA LEU A 300 13.02 17.68 18.99
C LEU A 300 11.60 17.40 18.49
N ILE A 301 10.62 18.21 18.92
CA ILE A 301 9.23 18.12 18.43
C ILE A 301 9.18 18.37 16.92
N ASP A 302 9.92 19.36 16.45
CA ASP A 302 10.01 19.76 15.05
C ASP A 302 11.46 20.17 14.72
N HIS A 303 12.13 19.40 13.87
CA HIS A 303 13.51 19.68 13.44
C HIS A 303 13.64 20.96 12.61
N THR A 304 12.54 21.39 11.95
CA THR A 304 12.49 22.67 11.22
C THR A 304 12.23 23.86 12.14
N ASN A 305 11.76 23.63 13.36
CA ASN A 305 11.53 24.66 14.38
C ASN A 305 11.88 24.19 15.80
N PRO A 306 13.17 24.09 16.15
CA PRO A 306 13.61 23.65 17.48
C PRO A 306 13.12 24.53 18.65
N SER A 307 12.58 25.73 18.38
CA SER A 307 12.01 26.60 19.42
C SER A 307 10.72 26.05 20.05
N LEU A 308 10.10 25.02 19.46
CA LEU A 308 8.97 24.29 20.06
C LEU A 308 9.38 23.41 21.25
N GLY A 309 10.68 23.09 21.40
CA GLY A 309 11.20 22.27 22.48
C GLY A 309 11.25 20.77 22.17
N THR A 310 11.40 19.96 23.22
CA THR A 310 11.62 18.51 23.13
C THR A 310 10.47 17.69 23.70
N PHE A 311 10.40 16.43 23.27
CA PHE A 311 9.59 15.38 23.87
C PHE A 311 10.49 14.21 24.31
N LYS A 312 9.93 13.27 25.09
CA LYS A 312 10.67 12.09 25.54
C LYS A 312 10.50 10.94 24.55
N GLN A 313 11.56 10.64 23.80
CA GLN A 313 11.66 9.44 22.96
C GLN A 313 12.24 8.29 23.79
N ARG A 314 11.62 7.10 23.72
CA ARG A 314 12.07 5.90 24.45
C ARG A 314 13.13 5.14 23.67
N TYR A 315 14.09 4.54 24.38
CA TYR A 315 15.00 3.57 23.78
C TYR A 315 15.44 2.49 24.77
N TRP A 316 15.90 1.36 24.25
CA TRP A 316 16.53 0.27 24.98
C TRP A 316 17.94 0.07 24.43
N HIS A 317 18.86 -0.41 25.24
CA HIS A 317 20.28 -0.45 24.89
C HIS A 317 21.01 -1.56 25.65
N THR A 318 22.00 -2.18 25.00
CA THR A 318 23.01 -3.01 25.67
C THR A 318 24.40 -2.70 25.14
N TRP A 319 25.39 -2.90 26.01
CA TRP A 319 26.82 -2.84 25.71
C TRP A 319 27.51 -4.18 26.02
N GLU A 320 26.75 -5.27 26.08
CA GLU A 320 27.24 -6.62 26.42
C GLU A 320 28.46 -7.08 25.59
N PHE A 321 28.48 -6.77 24.29
CA PHE A 321 29.59 -7.12 23.39
C PHE A 321 30.59 -5.96 23.18
N TYR A 322 30.40 -4.81 23.83
CA TYR A 322 31.12 -3.58 23.51
C TYR A 322 32.57 -3.58 24.03
N GLU A 323 33.52 -3.32 23.13
CA GLU A 323 34.87 -2.88 23.48
C GLU A 323 35.08 -1.41 23.08
N PRO A 324 35.91 -0.62 23.79
CA PRO A 324 36.10 0.80 23.50
C PRO A 324 36.53 1.06 22.04
N GLY A 325 35.71 1.80 21.29
CA GLY A 325 35.92 2.09 19.87
C GLY A 325 35.16 1.18 18.90
N GLY A 326 34.44 0.18 19.40
CA GLY A 326 33.51 -0.62 18.60
C GLY A 326 32.30 0.18 18.07
N PRO A 327 31.58 -0.35 17.07
CA PRO A 327 30.45 0.35 16.44
C PRO A 327 29.23 0.47 17.34
N ILE A 328 28.38 1.45 17.04
CA ILE A 328 27.03 1.57 17.60
C ILE A 328 26.01 1.05 16.58
N ILE A 329 25.39 -0.08 16.88
CA ILE A 329 24.33 -0.70 16.06
C ILE A 329 23.00 -0.08 16.50
N LEU A 330 22.53 0.91 15.73
CA LEU A 330 21.23 1.54 15.93
C LEU A 330 20.18 0.78 15.12
N MET A 331 19.26 0.16 15.84
CA MET A 331 17.98 -0.28 15.30
C MET A 331 16.88 0.61 15.89
N THR A 332 15.82 0.83 15.12
CA THR A 332 14.52 1.31 15.63
C THR A 332 13.52 0.16 15.46
N PRO A 333 12.32 0.16 16.06
CA PRO A 333 11.36 -0.90 15.81
C PRO A 333 10.01 -0.37 15.29
N GLY A 334 9.97 0.84 14.71
CA GLY A 334 8.89 1.22 13.81
C GLY A 334 7.48 1.43 14.42
N GLU A 335 6.41 0.96 13.74
CA GLU A 335 5.05 1.53 13.84
C GLU A 335 4.23 1.09 15.07
N ALA A 336 4.84 0.80 16.21
CA ALA A 336 4.08 0.43 17.39
C ALA A 336 4.84 0.74 18.69
N ASN A 337 4.42 0.10 19.77
CA ASN A 337 5.11 0.12 21.04
C ASN A 337 6.43 -0.68 21.02
N ALA A 338 7.57 0.00 21.13
CA ALA A 338 8.90 -0.59 21.12
C ALA A 338 9.23 -1.45 22.36
N ALA A 339 8.36 -1.53 23.37
CA ALA A 339 8.67 -2.19 24.64
C ALA A 339 9.02 -3.69 24.56
N PRO A 340 8.53 -4.51 23.60
CA PRO A 340 8.99 -5.90 23.45
C PRO A 340 10.36 -6.05 22.74
N TYR A 341 10.96 -4.97 22.22
CA TYR A 341 12.04 -5.06 21.21
C TYR A 341 13.42 -5.30 21.78
N TYR A 342 13.55 -5.42 23.09
CA TYR A 342 14.80 -5.73 23.76
C TYR A 342 15.44 -7.06 23.31
N GLY A 343 14.69 -7.98 22.68
CA GLY A 343 15.26 -9.16 22.01
C GLY A 343 16.21 -8.82 20.85
N TYR A 344 16.00 -7.69 20.16
CA TYR A 344 16.87 -7.14 19.11
C TYR A 344 18.18 -6.52 19.62
N LEU A 345 18.39 -6.51 20.94
CA LEU A 345 19.68 -6.22 21.55
C LEU A 345 20.60 -7.46 21.60
N THR A 346 20.08 -8.65 21.25
CA THR A 346 20.77 -9.95 21.41
C THR A 346 21.12 -10.61 20.08
N ASN A 347 22.11 -11.52 20.09
CA ASN A 347 22.57 -12.28 18.91
C ASN A 347 21.56 -13.32 18.36
N ARG A 348 20.34 -13.36 18.91
CA ARG A 348 19.16 -13.96 18.28
C ARG A 348 18.67 -13.18 17.05
N THR A 349 19.23 -11.98 16.85
CA THR A 349 19.02 -11.13 15.69
C THR A 349 20.33 -10.74 15.01
N ILE A 350 20.23 -10.31 13.76
CA ILE A 350 21.38 -9.78 13.00
C ILE A 350 22.06 -8.60 13.71
N ASN A 351 21.31 -7.74 14.42
CA ASN A 351 21.86 -6.63 15.21
C ASN A 351 22.91 -7.11 16.22
N GLY A 352 22.54 -8.12 17.00
CA GLY A 352 23.42 -8.69 18.02
C GLY A 352 24.52 -9.57 17.43
N LEU A 353 24.34 -10.14 16.24
CA LEU A 353 25.42 -10.80 15.50
C LEU A 353 26.47 -9.79 15.02
N ILE A 354 26.06 -8.64 14.46
CA ILE A 354 26.95 -7.54 14.10
C ILE A 354 27.67 -7.02 15.35
N ALA A 355 26.95 -6.75 16.45
CA ALA A 355 27.55 -6.30 17.70
C ALA A 355 28.54 -7.33 18.28
N GLN A 356 28.22 -8.63 18.23
CA GLN A 356 29.11 -9.70 18.69
C GLN A 356 30.36 -9.88 17.81
N GLN A 357 30.24 -9.67 16.49
CA GLN A 357 31.34 -9.79 15.54
C GLN A 357 32.31 -8.61 15.64
N GLU A 358 31.76 -7.39 15.70
CA GLU A 358 32.51 -6.12 15.60
C GLU A 358 32.81 -5.48 16.97
N LYS A 359 32.48 -6.17 18.07
CA LYS A 359 32.62 -5.69 19.47
C LYS A 359 31.83 -4.40 19.73
N GLY A 360 30.63 -4.32 19.17
CA GLY A 360 29.77 -3.13 19.22
C GLY A 360 28.77 -3.10 20.38
N ALA A 361 28.07 -1.97 20.49
CA ALA A 361 26.93 -1.80 21.39
C ALA A 361 25.63 -1.66 20.57
N THR A 362 24.51 -2.16 21.10
CA THR A 362 23.23 -2.21 20.36
C THR A 362 22.20 -1.26 20.98
N ILE A 363 21.36 -0.65 20.14
CA ILE A 363 20.26 0.25 20.54
C ILE A 363 18.97 -0.16 19.81
N VAL A 364 17.85 -0.04 20.50
CA VAL A 364 16.49 -0.10 19.96
C VAL A 364 15.80 1.22 20.28
N LEU A 365 15.58 2.08 19.28
CA LEU A 365 15.03 3.43 19.42
C LEU A 365 13.56 3.51 18.98
N GLU A 366 12.63 3.85 19.88
CA GLU A 366 11.21 3.98 19.53
C GLU A 366 10.96 5.13 18.55
N HIS A 367 10.09 4.91 17.58
CA HIS A 367 9.78 5.90 16.55
C HIS A 367 8.82 6.99 17.08
N ARG A 368 8.95 8.23 16.59
CA ARG A 368 8.00 9.32 16.92
C ARG A 368 6.56 8.92 16.58
N PHE A 369 5.62 9.27 17.45
CA PHE A 369 4.18 8.94 17.37
C PHE A 369 3.82 7.45 17.47
N PHE A 370 4.76 6.59 17.85
CA PHE A 370 4.48 5.19 18.13
C PHE A 370 4.87 4.83 19.56
N GLY A 371 4.16 3.87 20.14
CA GLY A 371 4.27 3.58 21.56
C GLY A 371 3.96 4.82 22.42
N LEU A 372 4.89 5.13 23.32
CA LEU A 372 4.79 6.28 24.22
C LEU A 372 5.67 7.46 23.80
N SER A 373 6.38 7.37 22.67
CA SER A 373 7.29 8.40 22.14
C SER A 373 6.55 9.46 21.31
N ASN A 374 5.66 10.20 21.96
CA ASN A 374 4.74 11.14 21.31
C ASN A 374 5.12 12.61 21.63
N PRO A 375 5.25 13.50 20.63
CA PRO A 375 5.44 14.94 20.84
C PRO A 375 4.32 15.65 21.61
N TYR A 376 3.10 15.11 21.56
CA TYR A 376 1.90 15.59 22.25
C TYR A 376 1.15 14.38 22.83
N PRO A 377 0.29 14.55 23.86
CA PRO A 377 -0.43 13.44 24.51
C PRO A 377 -1.64 12.93 23.70
N ASP A 378 -1.67 13.15 22.38
CA ASP A 378 -2.73 12.74 21.46
C ASP A 378 -2.18 12.47 20.05
N LEU A 379 -2.95 11.69 19.29
CA LEU A 379 -2.78 11.42 17.86
C LEU A 379 -3.82 12.18 17.03
N SER A 380 -4.12 13.43 17.42
CA SER A 380 -4.99 14.29 16.61
C SER A 380 -4.28 14.73 15.32
N VAL A 381 -5.04 15.14 14.30
CA VAL A 381 -4.48 15.72 13.07
C VAL A 381 -3.57 16.93 13.35
N ALA A 382 -3.82 17.68 14.43
CA ALA A 382 -3.00 18.82 14.84
C ALA A 382 -1.63 18.41 15.39
N SER A 383 -1.52 17.19 15.94
CA SER A 383 -0.29 16.59 16.46
C SER A 383 0.42 15.76 15.37
N LEU A 384 -0.32 14.89 14.67
CA LEU A 384 0.18 14.02 13.59
C LEU A 384 0.84 14.77 12.42
N LYS A 385 0.61 16.07 12.24
CA LYS A 385 1.37 16.89 11.28
C LYS A 385 2.91 16.86 11.46
N TYR A 386 3.41 16.49 12.65
CA TYR A 386 4.84 16.29 12.92
C TYR A 386 5.30 14.83 12.74
N LEU A 387 4.39 13.91 12.41
CA LEU A 387 4.70 12.58 11.90
C LEU A 387 4.85 12.66 10.38
N THR A 388 6.10 12.75 9.93
CA THR A 388 6.49 12.65 8.52
C THR A 388 7.78 11.84 8.41
N ILE A 389 8.02 11.27 7.23
CA ILE A 389 9.24 10.50 6.93
C ILE A 389 10.51 11.35 7.19
N GLN A 390 10.54 12.63 6.78
CA GLN A 390 11.72 13.48 7.00
C GLN A 390 11.97 13.76 8.49
N GLN A 391 10.93 14.05 9.29
CA GLN A 391 11.09 14.27 10.73
C GLN A 391 11.62 13.03 11.46
N ALA A 392 11.35 11.83 10.92
CA ALA A 392 11.91 10.57 11.41
C ALA A 392 13.38 10.34 10.99
N ILE A 393 13.78 10.74 9.77
CA ILE A 393 15.20 10.76 9.36
C ILE A 393 15.98 11.72 10.28
N ASP A 394 15.41 12.90 10.53
CA ASP A 394 16.01 13.93 11.38
C ASP A 394 16.08 13.48 12.85
N ASP A 395 15.13 12.67 13.34
CA ASP A 395 15.20 12.03 14.67
C ASP A 395 16.42 11.12 14.81
N LEU A 396 16.70 10.28 13.80
CA LEU A 396 17.86 9.37 13.82
C LEU A 396 19.18 10.16 13.81
N GLU A 397 19.27 11.21 13.01
CA GLU A 397 20.43 12.12 13.00
C GLU A 397 20.62 12.81 14.35
N TYR A 398 19.56 13.41 14.89
CA TYR A 398 19.65 14.16 16.14
C TYR A 398 19.92 13.23 17.34
N PHE A 399 19.34 12.02 17.35
CA PHE A 399 19.65 11.01 18.35
C PHE A 399 21.13 10.59 18.27
N ALA A 400 21.62 10.15 17.11
CA ALA A 400 23.00 9.70 16.96
C ALA A 400 24.02 10.78 17.33
N LYS A 401 23.77 12.04 16.98
CA LYS A 401 24.67 13.18 17.27
C LYS A 401 24.63 13.69 18.72
N ASN A 402 23.58 13.40 19.50
CA ASN A 402 23.38 14.01 20.83
C ASN A 402 23.15 13.02 21.97
N VAL A 403 22.89 11.74 21.71
CA VAL A 403 22.68 10.75 22.76
C VAL A 403 23.96 10.53 23.58
N LYS A 404 23.78 10.34 24.89
CA LYS A 404 24.84 9.87 25.80
C LYS A 404 24.41 8.52 26.33
N LEU A 405 25.03 7.46 25.83
CA LEU A 405 24.67 6.10 26.17
C LEU A 405 25.08 5.78 27.60
N PRO A 406 24.24 5.04 28.37
CA PRO A 406 24.50 4.71 29.78
C PRO A 406 25.50 3.53 29.91
N MET A 407 26.69 3.70 29.32
CA MET A 407 27.77 2.73 29.24
C MET A 407 29.15 3.42 29.41
N PRO A 408 30.23 2.67 29.74
CA PRO A 408 31.58 3.24 29.81
C PRO A 408 32.00 3.90 28.48
N GLY A 409 32.32 5.21 28.52
CA GLY A 409 32.66 6.00 27.32
C GLY A 409 31.49 6.37 26.41
N GLY A 410 30.24 6.09 26.81
CA GLY A 410 29.03 6.35 26.01
C GLY A 410 28.68 7.82 25.77
N ASP A 411 29.48 8.77 26.26
CA ASP A 411 29.41 10.20 25.94
C ASP A 411 30.37 10.63 24.81
N SER A 412 31.16 9.68 24.30
CA SER A 412 32.27 9.88 23.34
C SER A 412 32.11 8.98 22.10
N VAL A 413 30.86 8.71 21.71
CA VAL A 413 30.48 7.76 20.63
C VAL A 413 29.62 8.40 19.53
N ALA A 414 29.61 9.73 19.39
CA ALA A 414 28.89 10.39 18.30
C ALA A 414 29.46 9.98 16.92
N PRO A 415 28.70 10.08 15.82
CA PRO A 415 29.20 9.87 14.46
C PRO A 415 30.51 10.64 14.21
N GLY A 416 31.53 9.92 13.74
CA GLY A 416 32.90 10.43 13.57
C GLY A 416 33.84 10.10 14.74
N GLN A 417 33.31 9.92 15.96
CA GLN A 417 34.06 9.39 17.12
C GLN A 417 34.00 7.85 17.18
N ALA A 418 32.84 7.30 16.83
CA ALA A 418 32.60 5.87 16.62
C ALA A 418 31.84 5.67 15.29
N PRO A 419 31.97 4.50 14.64
CA PRO A 419 31.16 4.17 13.48
C PRO A 419 29.75 3.74 13.91
N TRP A 420 28.72 4.21 13.21
CA TRP A 420 27.34 3.81 13.44
C TRP A 420 26.84 2.90 12.32
N VAL A 421 26.10 1.85 12.67
CA VAL A 421 25.42 0.93 11.75
C VAL A 421 23.92 1.11 11.95
N LEU A 422 23.19 1.49 10.91
CA LEU A 422 21.73 1.62 10.95
C LEU A 422 21.06 0.33 10.45
N VAL A 423 20.18 -0.26 11.24
CA VAL A 423 19.45 -1.50 10.89
C VAL A 423 17.94 -1.29 10.97
N GLY A 424 17.22 -1.71 9.93
CA GLY A 424 15.77 -1.75 9.94
C GLY A 424 15.19 -2.80 8.99
N GLY A 425 14.18 -3.54 9.45
CA GLY A 425 13.32 -4.37 8.61
C GLY A 425 11.89 -3.86 8.54
N SER A 426 11.30 -3.89 7.36
CA SER A 426 9.96 -3.34 7.14
C SER A 426 9.86 -1.86 7.50
N TYR A 427 9.05 -1.39 8.48
CA TYR A 427 9.40 -0.17 9.24
C TYR A 427 10.71 -0.49 9.97
N ALA A 428 10.77 -1.05 11.19
CA ALA A 428 12.07 -1.60 11.60
C ALA A 428 12.19 -2.90 12.41
N GLY A 429 11.24 -3.48 13.13
CA GLY A 429 9.81 -3.22 13.39
C GLY A 429 9.44 -3.86 14.74
N ILE A 430 8.14 -3.98 15.07
CA ILE A 430 7.63 -4.61 16.33
C ILE A 430 7.44 -6.14 16.13
N ASP A 431 6.46 -6.99 16.45
CA ASP A 431 5.12 -7.01 17.05
C ASP A 431 5.00 -7.03 18.61
N VAL A 432 3.79 -6.82 19.13
CA VAL A 432 3.34 -7.40 20.40
C VAL A 432 2.40 -8.56 20.01
N GLU A 433 2.19 -9.54 20.89
CA GLU A 433 1.43 -10.77 20.57
C GLU A 433 0.17 -10.53 19.70
N PHE A 434 0.22 -11.02 18.45
CA PHE A 434 -0.79 -11.01 17.34
C PHE A 434 -0.78 -9.88 16.25
N VAL A 435 -0.37 -10.30 15.03
CA VAL A 435 -0.81 -9.98 13.63
C VAL A 435 -0.54 -8.58 12.99
N VAL A 436 -0.41 -8.55 11.64
CA VAL A 436 0.70 -7.92 10.86
C VAL A 436 0.32 -7.29 9.45
N CYS A 437 0.62 -6.00 9.11
CA CYS A 437 0.77 -5.27 7.78
C CYS A 437 0.75 -3.65 7.75
N LEU A 438 1.50 -2.68 7.11
CA LEU A 438 2.92 -2.32 6.71
C LEU A 438 3.18 -0.82 6.27
N ALA A 439 4.31 -0.12 6.65
CA ALA A 439 5.48 0.31 5.81
C ALA A 439 6.41 1.49 6.34
N ARG A 440 7.59 1.91 5.77
CA ARG A 440 8.97 1.32 5.91
C ARG A 440 10.22 2.17 6.36
N LEU A 441 11.14 1.57 7.15
CA LEU A 441 12.46 1.98 7.69
C LEU A 441 13.57 0.95 7.42
N GLY A 442 13.29 -0.21 6.82
CA GLY A 442 14.21 -0.74 5.81
C GLY A 442 14.31 0.27 4.67
N ALA A 443 13.16 0.86 4.29
CA ALA A 443 13.10 1.98 3.35
C ALA A 443 13.75 3.24 3.93
N LEU A 444 13.31 3.76 5.10
CA LEU A 444 13.99 4.85 5.82
C LEU A 444 15.43 4.57 6.25
N THR A 445 15.92 3.33 6.34
CA THR A 445 17.38 3.08 6.43
C THR A 445 18.03 3.52 5.13
N GLY A 446 17.52 3.07 3.98
CA GLY A 446 17.91 3.60 2.67
C GLY A 446 17.71 5.11 2.52
N PHE A 447 16.56 5.65 2.93
CA PHE A 447 16.24 7.08 2.83
C PHE A 447 17.16 7.91 3.74
N THR A 448 17.52 7.42 4.92
CA THR A 448 18.48 8.07 5.83
C THR A 448 19.88 8.02 5.24
N MET A 449 20.33 6.88 4.71
CA MET A 449 21.63 6.78 4.03
C MET A 449 21.73 7.76 2.84
N VAL A 450 20.64 7.96 2.08
CA VAL A 450 20.59 8.93 0.95
C VAL A 450 20.46 10.39 1.42
N ASN A 451 19.62 10.67 2.41
CA ASN A 451 19.31 12.02 2.89
C ASN A 451 20.39 12.57 3.83
N LYS A 452 21.08 11.69 4.55
CA LYS A 452 22.12 11.94 5.53
C LYS A 452 23.37 11.12 5.17
N THR A 453 23.95 11.38 4.00
CA THR A 453 25.22 10.75 3.60
C THR A 453 26.27 10.95 4.68
N ASP A 454 27.19 9.99 4.80
CA ASP A 454 28.34 10.04 5.72
C ASP A 454 27.99 10.06 7.23
N LEU A 455 26.70 9.99 7.61
CA LEU A 455 26.24 9.95 9.00
C LEU A 455 26.38 8.56 9.64
N PHE A 456 26.05 7.52 8.88
CA PHE A 456 26.15 6.11 9.26
C PHE A 456 27.19 5.45 8.37
N GLN A 457 28.08 4.65 8.96
CA GLN A 457 29.14 3.96 8.22
C GLN A 457 28.60 2.75 7.44
N ALA A 458 27.48 2.17 7.88
CA ALA A 458 26.81 1.08 7.21
C ALA A 458 25.29 1.13 7.46
N GLY A 459 24.53 0.66 6.47
CA GLY A 459 23.09 0.42 6.55
C GLY A 459 22.74 -1.04 6.26
N TYR A 460 21.79 -1.60 7.00
CA TYR A 460 21.16 -2.90 6.74
C TYR A 460 19.66 -2.69 6.58
N ALA A 461 19.16 -2.94 5.37
CA ALA A 461 17.78 -2.68 4.97
C ALA A 461 17.07 -3.99 4.58
N SER A 462 16.31 -4.55 5.54
CA SER A 462 15.54 -5.79 5.35
C SER A 462 14.13 -5.51 4.80
N SER A 463 13.69 -6.29 3.81
CA SER A 463 12.36 -6.20 3.17
C SER A 463 12.00 -4.75 2.79
N ALA A 464 13.00 -4.01 2.31
CA ALA A 464 13.02 -2.56 2.29
C ALA A 464 12.31 -1.96 1.08
N VAL A 465 11.08 -1.49 1.28
CA VAL A 465 10.25 -0.92 0.20
C VAL A 465 10.56 0.54 -0.02
N VAL A 466 11.71 0.74 -0.66
CA VAL A 466 12.15 2.06 -1.11
C VAL A 466 11.11 2.73 -2.00
N GLN A 467 10.32 1.96 -2.75
CA GLN A 467 9.27 2.47 -3.64
C GLN A 467 7.92 2.65 -2.92
N SER A 468 7.43 3.88 -2.84
CA SER A 468 6.04 4.20 -2.45
C SER A 468 5.07 3.97 -3.61
N ILE A 469 3.92 3.33 -3.36
CA ILE A 469 2.99 2.86 -4.41
C ILE A 469 1.54 3.05 -3.96
N SER A 470 0.72 3.83 -4.68
CA SER A 470 -0.68 4.07 -4.26
C SER A 470 -1.67 2.95 -4.60
N ASP A 471 -1.39 2.07 -5.56
CA ASP A 471 -2.21 0.89 -5.90
C ASP A 471 -1.26 -0.31 -5.86
N TYR A 472 -1.29 -1.05 -4.76
CA TYR A 472 -0.31 -2.09 -4.47
C TYR A 472 -0.94 -3.49 -4.47
N TRP A 473 -1.65 -3.81 -5.55
CA TRP A 473 -2.03 -5.19 -5.89
C TRP A 473 -0.84 -6.17 -5.94
N GLY A 474 0.38 -5.65 -6.14
CA GLY A 474 1.63 -6.40 -6.09
C GLY A 474 1.86 -7.14 -4.77
N TYR A 475 1.24 -6.69 -3.66
CA TYR A 475 1.22 -7.40 -2.38
C TYR A 475 0.88 -8.89 -2.52
N PHE A 476 -0.14 -9.17 -3.32
CA PHE A 476 -0.71 -10.51 -3.44
C PHE A 476 0.03 -11.38 -4.46
N GLU A 477 0.97 -10.83 -5.23
CA GLU A 477 1.64 -11.57 -6.30
C GLU A 477 2.67 -12.59 -5.75
N PRO A 478 3.58 -12.26 -4.81
CA PRO A 478 4.41 -13.28 -4.16
C PRO A 478 3.57 -14.33 -3.42
N ILE A 479 2.46 -13.95 -2.78
CA ILE A 479 1.55 -14.90 -2.12
C ILE A 479 0.99 -15.89 -3.17
N ARG A 480 0.44 -15.38 -4.28
CA ARG A 480 -0.09 -16.18 -5.40
C ARG A 480 0.99 -17.02 -6.10
N GLN A 481 2.25 -16.54 -6.13
CA GLN A 481 3.38 -17.26 -6.71
C GLN A 481 3.88 -18.40 -5.81
N TYR A 482 3.93 -18.23 -4.48
CA TYR A 482 4.62 -19.17 -3.58
C TYR A 482 3.69 -20.01 -2.69
N MET A 483 2.39 -19.69 -2.59
CA MET A 483 1.41 -20.59 -1.98
C MET A 483 1.27 -21.92 -2.78
N PRO A 484 0.74 -23.00 -2.17
CA PRO A 484 0.46 -24.25 -2.87
C PRO A 484 -0.36 -24.03 -4.16
N LYS A 485 0.03 -24.64 -5.28
CA LYS A 485 -0.54 -24.30 -6.59
C LYS A 485 -2.02 -24.60 -6.72
N ASN A 486 -2.46 -25.65 -6.05
CA ASN A 486 -3.86 -26.03 -5.89
C ASN A 486 -4.64 -24.95 -5.11
N CYS A 487 -4.18 -24.56 -3.92
CA CYS A 487 -4.72 -23.43 -3.15
C CYS A 487 -4.78 -22.14 -3.99
N SER A 488 -3.73 -21.86 -4.78
CA SER A 488 -3.71 -20.70 -5.68
C SER A 488 -4.79 -20.77 -6.75
N ALA A 489 -5.08 -21.95 -7.31
CA ALA A 489 -6.07 -22.13 -8.36
C ALA A 489 -7.49 -21.94 -7.82
N ASP A 490 -7.79 -22.55 -6.67
CA ASP A 490 -9.13 -22.50 -6.07
C ASP A 490 -9.44 -21.17 -5.40
N VAL A 491 -8.47 -20.50 -4.76
CA VAL A 491 -8.66 -19.11 -4.29
C VAL A 491 -8.97 -18.17 -5.47
N GLN A 492 -8.26 -18.29 -6.60
CA GLN A 492 -8.59 -17.52 -7.82
C GLN A 492 -9.99 -17.85 -8.36
N ALA A 493 -10.44 -19.11 -8.26
CA ALA A 493 -11.76 -19.54 -8.69
C ALA A 493 -12.89 -19.01 -7.79
N VAL A 494 -12.71 -19.03 -6.46
CA VAL A 494 -13.65 -18.45 -5.49
C VAL A 494 -13.75 -16.94 -5.65
N ILE A 495 -12.62 -16.25 -5.80
CA ILE A 495 -12.59 -14.79 -6.00
C ILE A 495 -13.31 -14.40 -7.30
N ALA A 496 -13.12 -15.17 -8.38
CA ALA A 496 -13.88 -14.98 -9.63
C ALA A 496 -15.38 -15.28 -9.48
N HIS A 497 -15.77 -16.20 -8.58
CA HIS A 497 -17.17 -16.47 -8.26
C HIS A 497 -17.81 -15.31 -7.47
N PHE A 498 -17.14 -14.78 -6.44
CA PHE A 498 -17.59 -13.58 -5.71
C PHE A 498 -17.75 -12.38 -6.66
N ASP A 499 -16.73 -12.07 -7.46
CA ASP A 499 -16.80 -11.02 -8.49
C ASP A 499 -18.00 -11.22 -9.42
N ALA A 500 -18.31 -12.46 -9.82
CA ALA A 500 -19.43 -12.75 -10.71
C ALA A 500 -20.80 -12.62 -10.02
N VAL A 501 -20.98 -13.19 -8.82
CA VAL A 501 -22.26 -13.15 -8.07
C VAL A 501 -22.62 -11.73 -7.67
N PHE A 502 -21.67 -10.95 -7.14
CA PHE A 502 -21.93 -9.57 -6.73
C PHE A 502 -22.09 -8.59 -7.92
N THR A 503 -21.62 -8.93 -9.13
CA THR A 503 -21.83 -8.09 -10.32
C THR A 503 -23.08 -8.46 -11.13
N TRP A 504 -23.46 -9.74 -11.16
CA TRP A 504 -24.48 -10.25 -12.10
C TRP A 504 -25.56 -11.15 -11.48
N GLY A 505 -25.41 -11.56 -10.22
CA GLY A 505 -26.38 -12.38 -9.50
C GLY A 505 -27.59 -11.60 -8.99
N SER A 506 -28.55 -12.33 -8.44
CA SER A 506 -29.70 -11.79 -7.71
C SER A 506 -29.36 -11.50 -6.24
N ASP A 507 -30.16 -10.63 -5.61
CA ASP A 507 -30.09 -10.36 -4.16
C ASP A 507 -30.12 -11.66 -3.33
N SER A 508 -30.85 -12.68 -3.79
CA SER A 508 -30.92 -14.01 -3.17
C SER A 508 -29.63 -14.84 -3.30
N GLU A 509 -28.92 -14.74 -4.41
CA GLU A 509 -27.62 -15.42 -4.61
C GLU A 509 -26.53 -14.73 -3.79
N ILE A 510 -26.54 -13.39 -3.76
CA ILE A 510 -25.67 -12.58 -2.91
C ILE A 510 -25.92 -12.89 -1.42
N ALA A 511 -27.17 -12.91 -0.97
CA ALA A 511 -27.52 -13.22 0.41
C ALA A 511 -27.14 -14.66 0.82
N ALA A 512 -27.29 -15.64 -0.09
CA ALA A 512 -26.86 -17.02 0.16
C ALA A 512 -25.34 -17.12 0.33
N LEU A 513 -24.56 -16.53 -0.59
CA LEU A 513 -23.10 -16.54 -0.54
C LEU A 513 -22.56 -15.83 0.71
N LYS A 514 -23.14 -14.69 1.10
CA LYS A 514 -22.86 -14.01 2.37
C LYS A 514 -23.12 -14.92 3.58
N ALA A 515 -24.25 -15.62 3.60
CA ALA A 515 -24.64 -16.49 4.72
C ALA A 515 -23.81 -17.77 4.83
N GLU A 516 -23.28 -18.28 3.72
CA GLU A 516 -22.33 -19.40 3.69
C GLU A 516 -21.02 -19.05 4.41
N TYR A 517 -20.53 -17.82 4.23
CA TYR A 517 -19.34 -17.27 4.89
C TYR A 517 -19.63 -16.63 6.27
N GLY A 518 -20.88 -16.70 6.76
CA GLY A 518 -21.25 -16.12 8.06
C GLY A 518 -21.45 -14.60 8.07
N MET A 519 -21.22 -13.92 6.94
CA MET A 519 -21.32 -12.46 6.76
C MET A 519 -22.75 -12.01 6.38
N ALA A 520 -23.79 -12.68 6.87
CA ALA A 520 -25.17 -12.46 6.41
C ALA A 520 -25.67 -11.02 6.68
N ASP A 521 -25.29 -10.48 7.84
CA ASP A 521 -25.55 -9.15 8.38
C ASP A 521 -24.69 -8.05 7.75
N VAL A 522 -23.48 -8.35 7.26
CA VAL A 522 -22.53 -7.34 6.74
C VAL A 522 -23.16 -6.55 5.60
N THR A 523 -23.28 -5.24 5.73
CA THR A 523 -24.17 -4.43 4.87
C THR A 523 -23.61 -4.25 3.46
N HIS A 524 -22.30 -4.04 3.32
CA HIS A 524 -21.68 -3.54 2.08
C HIS A 524 -20.84 -4.59 1.34
N ALA A 525 -20.90 -4.58 0.01
CA ALA A 525 -20.28 -5.59 -0.84
C ALA A 525 -18.74 -5.51 -0.86
N ASP A 526 -18.18 -4.30 -0.75
CA ASP A 526 -16.75 -4.03 -0.62
C ASP A 526 -16.21 -4.46 0.75
N ASP A 527 -17.02 -4.39 1.81
CA ASP A 527 -16.68 -4.98 3.12
C ASP A 527 -16.68 -6.53 3.04
N VAL A 528 -17.72 -7.16 2.48
CA VAL A 528 -17.78 -8.63 2.32
C VAL A 528 -16.63 -9.17 1.46
N THR A 529 -16.35 -8.52 0.34
CA THR A 529 -15.28 -8.98 -0.57
C THR A 529 -13.89 -8.57 -0.10
N GLY A 530 -13.77 -7.48 0.67
CA GLY A 530 -12.56 -7.08 1.35
C GLY A 530 -12.15 -8.06 2.45
N ALA A 531 -13.13 -8.67 3.14
CA ALA A 531 -12.91 -9.64 4.22
C ALA A 531 -12.16 -10.90 3.78
N LEU A 532 -12.27 -11.30 2.51
CA LEU A 532 -11.58 -12.47 1.95
C LEU A 532 -10.04 -12.29 1.91
N ARG A 533 -9.53 -11.06 2.05
CA ARG A 533 -8.07 -10.83 2.14
C ARG A 533 -7.47 -11.28 3.45
N ASN A 534 -8.25 -11.48 4.52
CA ASN A 534 -7.71 -11.82 5.83
C ASN A 534 -6.88 -13.11 5.82
N ASN A 535 -7.39 -14.17 5.18
CA ASN A 535 -6.64 -15.42 5.02
C ASN A 535 -5.40 -15.31 4.12
N LEU A 536 -5.25 -14.19 3.41
CA LEU A 536 -4.07 -13.89 2.60
C LEU A 536 -3.08 -13.01 3.39
N TRP A 537 -3.57 -12.14 4.27
CA TRP A 537 -2.74 -11.37 5.21
C TRP A 537 -2.01 -12.27 6.22
N ASP A 538 -2.62 -13.40 6.60
CA ASP A 538 -1.97 -14.47 7.41
C ASP A 538 -0.61 -14.92 6.83
N TRP A 539 -0.38 -14.81 5.52
CA TRP A 539 0.87 -15.17 4.85
C TRP A 539 2.07 -14.36 5.35
N GLN A 540 1.87 -13.11 5.76
CA GLN A 540 2.99 -12.26 6.15
C GLN A 540 3.55 -12.59 7.53
N SER A 541 2.73 -13.19 8.40
CA SER A 541 3.15 -13.75 9.69
C SER A 541 3.96 -15.04 9.56
N LEU A 542 4.20 -15.53 8.33
CA LEU A 542 5.02 -16.72 8.08
C LEU A 542 6.52 -16.43 8.14
N SER A 543 7.28 -17.49 8.37
CA SER A 543 8.72 -17.54 8.55
C SER A 543 9.21 -18.92 8.08
N PRO A 544 10.49 -19.11 7.71
CA PRO A 544 11.06 -20.46 7.56
C PRO A 544 10.90 -21.35 8.80
N THR A 545 10.66 -20.74 9.97
CA THR A 545 10.38 -21.41 11.24
C THR A 545 8.90 -21.73 11.49
N SER A 546 7.97 -21.40 10.58
CA SER A 546 6.53 -21.56 10.80
C SER A 546 6.08 -23.01 10.65
N GLY A 547 5.50 -23.57 11.70
CA GLY A 547 4.93 -24.92 11.69
C GLY A 547 3.56 -25.01 10.99
N PRO A 548 3.02 -26.23 10.76
CA PRO A 548 1.78 -26.46 10.02
C PRO A 548 0.53 -25.85 10.66
N ASN A 549 0.58 -25.47 11.94
CA ASN A 549 -0.52 -24.83 12.65
C ASN A 549 -0.65 -23.31 12.37
N ALA A 550 0.14 -22.74 11.45
CA ALA A 550 -0.01 -21.34 11.08
C ALA A 550 -1.36 -21.11 10.35
N PRO A 551 -2.09 -20.00 10.61
CA PRO A 551 -3.43 -19.78 10.05
C PRO A 551 -3.50 -19.90 8.51
N PHE A 552 -2.50 -19.40 7.80
CA PHE A 552 -2.43 -19.53 6.34
C PHE A 552 -2.40 -21.00 5.85
N PHE A 553 -1.68 -21.88 6.55
CA PHE A 553 -1.60 -23.30 6.19
C PHE A 553 -2.92 -24.01 6.51
N GLN A 554 -3.53 -23.71 7.66
CA GLN A 554 -4.86 -24.23 8.02
C GLN A 554 -5.93 -23.79 7.03
N PHE A 555 -5.85 -22.54 6.53
CA PHE A 555 -6.69 -22.02 5.45
C PHE A 555 -6.52 -22.85 4.17
N CYS A 556 -5.31 -22.98 3.62
CA CYS A 556 -5.11 -23.79 2.41
C CYS A 556 -5.51 -25.26 2.63
N ASP A 557 -5.18 -25.88 3.76
CA ASP A 557 -5.58 -27.27 4.03
C ASP A 557 -7.10 -27.44 4.07
N ALA A 558 -7.84 -26.44 4.57
CA ALA A 558 -9.32 -26.46 4.59
C ALA A 558 -9.97 -26.35 3.20
N LEU A 559 -9.31 -25.69 2.23
CA LEU A 559 -9.76 -25.66 0.83
C LEU A 559 -9.35 -26.92 0.06
N GLU A 560 -8.18 -27.47 0.38
CA GLU A 560 -7.48 -28.41 -0.49
C GLU A 560 -7.51 -29.88 -0.03
N VAL A 561 -7.79 -30.16 1.24
CA VAL A 561 -7.85 -31.53 1.77
C VAL A 561 -9.28 -32.02 1.86
N LYS A 562 -9.65 -32.93 0.96
CA LYS A 562 -10.98 -33.53 0.88
C LYS A 562 -10.92 -35.04 1.12
N ASP A 563 -11.71 -35.54 2.05
CA ASP A 563 -11.76 -36.97 2.42
C ASP A 563 -10.37 -37.58 2.77
N GLY A 564 -9.45 -36.74 3.28
CA GLY A 564 -8.05 -37.10 3.57
C GLY A 564 -7.10 -37.09 2.37
N VAL A 565 -7.54 -36.57 1.22
CA VAL A 565 -6.77 -36.47 -0.03
C VAL A 565 -6.55 -35.00 -0.39
N SER A 566 -5.29 -34.61 -0.61
CA SER A 566 -4.95 -33.28 -1.14
C SER A 566 -5.31 -33.15 -2.62
N ALA A 567 -5.80 -31.98 -3.03
CA ALA A 567 -6.15 -31.70 -4.42
C ALA A 567 -4.96 -31.80 -5.40
N PRO A 568 -5.21 -32.08 -6.69
CA PRO A 568 -4.20 -31.87 -7.73
C PRO A 568 -3.86 -30.39 -7.87
N ALA A 569 -2.73 -30.05 -8.53
CA ALA A 569 -2.23 -28.68 -8.71
C ALA A 569 -3.18 -27.68 -9.44
N SER A 570 -4.36 -28.14 -9.89
CA SER A 570 -5.46 -27.35 -10.45
C SER A 570 -6.53 -26.94 -9.42
N GLY A 571 -6.41 -27.36 -8.16
CA GLY A 571 -7.49 -27.29 -7.17
C GLY A 571 -8.55 -28.38 -7.36
N TRP A 572 -9.54 -28.38 -6.48
CA TRP A 572 -10.79 -29.15 -6.60
C TRP A 572 -11.84 -28.44 -7.47
N GLY A 573 -11.72 -27.11 -7.62
CA GLY A 573 -12.62 -26.26 -8.39
C GLY A 573 -13.66 -25.54 -7.53
N VAL A 574 -14.20 -24.46 -8.12
CA VAL A 574 -15.14 -23.52 -7.49
C VAL A 574 -16.30 -24.17 -6.72
N ASP A 575 -16.90 -25.24 -7.27
CA ASP A 575 -18.03 -25.97 -6.68
C ASP A 575 -17.70 -26.62 -5.31
N HIS A 576 -16.42 -26.86 -5.03
CA HIS A 576 -15.95 -27.27 -3.70
C HIS A 576 -15.39 -26.08 -2.92
N ALA A 577 -14.48 -25.32 -3.54
CA ALA A 577 -13.68 -24.30 -2.87
C ALA A 577 -14.52 -23.18 -2.24
N VAL A 578 -15.64 -22.77 -2.87
CA VAL A 578 -16.52 -21.73 -2.31
C VAL A 578 -17.09 -22.18 -0.97
N SER A 579 -17.56 -23.43 -0.89
CA SER A 579 -18.19 -23.98 0.31
C SER A 579 -17.18 -24.40 1.36
N ALA A 580 -16.01 -24.90 0.95
CA ALA A 580 -14.89 -25.23 1.82
C ALA A 580 -14.34 -23.98 2.53
N TRP A 581 -14.01 -22.93 1.77
CA TRP A 581 -13.58 -21.65 2.33
C TRP A 581 -14.69 -21.00 3.16
N GLY A 582 -15.94 -20.98 2.69
CA GLY A 582 -17.07 -20.46 3.45
C GLY A 582 -17.24 -21.14 4.82
N THR A 583 -17.14 -22.47 4.85
CA THR A 583 -17.20 -23.27 6.08
C THR A 583 -16.06 -22.93 7.03
N TYR A 584 -14.81 -22.88 6.56
CA TYR A 584 -13.64 -22.51 7.37
C TYR A 584 -13.74 -21.07 7.91
N PHE A 585 -14.04 -20.13 7.02
CA PHE A 585 -14.15 -18.71 7.36
C PHE A 585 -15.21 -18.48 8.43
N LYS A 586 -16.38 -19.11 8.28
CA LYS A 586 -17.52 -18.98 9.19
C LYS A 586 -17.32 -19.64 10.55
N ASN A 587 -16.77 -20.86 10.58
CA ASN A 587 -16.78 -21.70 11.78
C ASN A 587 -15.49 -21.61 12.61
N GLU A 588 -14.35 -21.36 11.96
CA GLU A 588 -13.03 -21.30 12.59
C GLU A 588 -12.48 -19.87 12.61
N TYR A 589 -12.52 -19.16 11.47
CA TYR A 589 -11.75 -17.93 11.30
C TYR A 589 -12.44 -16.68 11.86
N LEU A 590 -13.76 -16.50 11.65
CA LEU A 590 -14.50 -15.34 12.14
C LEU A 590 -14.48 -15.22 13.68
N SER A 591 -14.54 -16.33 14.41
CA SER A 591 -14.42 -16.33 15.87
C SER A 591 -13.03 -15.89 16.35
N ASN A 592 -11.97 -16.30 15.65
CA ASN A 592 -10.59 -15.87 15.94
C ASN A 592 -10.36 -14.39 15.58
N LEU A 593 -10.97 -13.91 14.49
CA LEU A 593 -10.81 -12.54 13.98
C LEU A 593 -11.67 -11.51 14.71
N CYS A 594 -12.91 -11.86 15.07
CA CYS A 594 -13.92 -10.93 15.60
C CYS A 594 -14.22 -11.14 17.09
N GLY A 595 -13.79 -12.27 17.67
CA GLY A 595 -14.07 -12.62 19.07
C GLY A 595 -15.57 -12.74 19.34
N ASN A 596 -16.12 -11.75 20.05
CA ASN A 596 -17.54 -11.69 20.40
C ASN A 596 -18.36 -10.65 19.59
N ALA A 597 -17.73 -9.93 18.65
CA ALA A 597 -18.41 -8.95 17.81
C ALA A 597 -19.26 -9.61 16.71
N THR A 598 -20.32 -8.95 16.25
CA THR A 598 -21.03 -9.35 15.02
C THR A 598 -20.15 -9.12 13.79
N ALA A 599 -20.51 -9.74 12.65
CA ALA A 599 -19.70 -9.62 11.44
C ALA A 599 -19.76 -8.19 10.88
N GLU A 600 -20.90 -7.49 10.95
CA GLU A 600 -20.98 -6.06 10.59
C GLU A 600 -20.16 -5.17 11.55
N GLU A 601 -20.14 -5.43 12.86
CA GLU A 601 -19.31 -4.65 13.81
C GLU A 601 -17.81 -4.82 13.58
N CYS A 602 -17.40 -6.03 13.15
CA CYS A 602 -16.01 -6.43 12.92
C CYS A 602 -15.47 -6.04 11.54
N LEU A 603 -16.27 -6.24 10.49
CA LEU A 603 -15.89 -6.11 9.08
C LEU A 603 -16.46 -4.86 8.39
N GLY A 604 -17.52 -4.25 8.93
CA GLY A 604 -18.22 -3.12 8.33
C GLY A 604 -17.47 -1.80 8.52
N THR A 605 -16.93 -1.24 7.42
CA THR A 605 -16.09 -0.01 7.48
C THR A 605 -16.88 1.30 7.36
N TYR A 606 -18.20 1.24 7.29
CA TYR A 606 -19.07 2.40 7.04
C TYR A 606 -19.53 3.13 8.31
N ASN A 607 -19.37 2.53 9.50
CA ASN A 607 -19.79 3.15 10.76
C ASN A 607 -18.72 4.14 11.26
N ALA A 608 -18.82 5.39 10.81
CA ALA A 608 -17.95 6.51 11.18
C ALA A 608 -17.85 6.80 12.70
N SER A 609 -18.68 6.16 13.55
CA SER A 609 -18.61 6.26 15.01
C SER A 609 -17.89 5.10 15.71
N GLN A 610 -17.32 4.13 14.97
CA GLN A 610 -16.40 3.12 15.53
C GLN A 610 -15.14 3.80 16.13
N SER A 611 -14.61 3.21 17.20
CA SER A 611 -13.35 3.66 17.85
C SER A 611 -12.16 3.58 16.90
N THR A 612 -12.14 2.61 15.98
CA THR A 612 -11.20 2.50 14.84
C THR A 612 -10.90 3.84 14.17
N TRP A 613 -11.93 4.66 13.92
CA TRP A 613 -11.80 5.93 13.18
C TRP A 613 -11.61 7.13 14.11
N THR A 614 -12.14 7.04 15.33
CA THR A 614 -12.38 8.17 16.24
C THR A 614 -11.50 8.22 17.49
N ASP A 615 -10.81 7.14 17.83
CA ASP A 615 -9.81 7.15 18.90
C ASP A 615 -8.56 7.93 18.46
N GLU A 616 -8.18 8.93 19.24
CA GLU A 616 -6.95 9.72 19.07
C GLU A 616 -5.98 9.55 20.26
N SER A 617 -6.11 8.46 21.03
CA SER A 617 -5.20 8.15 22.14
C SER A 617 -3.80 7.75 21.66
N ILE A 618 -2.77 8.04 22.47
CA ILE A 618 -1.41 7.55 22.24
C ILE A 618 -1.34 6.03 22.42
N ASP A 619 -0.28 5.40 21.90
CA ASP A 619 -0.13 3.94 21.76
C ASP A 619 -1.09 3.30 20.73
N ASN A 620 -2.01 4.07 20.12
CA ASN A 620 -2.77 3.66 18.94
C ASN A 620 -1.89 3.70 17.67
N ALA A 621 -1.06 2.67 17.59
CA ALA A 621 -0.13 2.37 16.52
C ALA A 621 -0.79 2.37 15.12
N GLY A 622 -1.98 1.78 14.98
CA GLY A 622 -2.73 1.73 13.72
C GLY A 622 -3.13 3.11 13.18
N ARG A 623 -3.44 4.08 14.05
CA ARG A 623 -3.76 5.45 13.64
C ARG A 623 -2.52 6.19 13.14
N SER A 624 -1.43 6.17 13.91
CA SER A 624 -0.15 6.76 13.49
C SER A 624 0.33 6.15 12.18
N TRP A 625 0.12 4.85 11.96
CA TRP A 625 0.49 4.24 10.69
C TRP A 625 -0.39 4.70 9.52
N ASN A 626 -1.72 4.66 9.68
CA ASN A 626 -2.64 5.09 8.62
C ASN A 626 -2.44 6.57 8.23
N TRP A 627 -1.92 7.42 9.13
CA TRP A 627 -1.55 8.79 8.76
C TRP A 627 -0.50 8.83 7.64
N ILE A 628 0.52 7.97 7.69
CA ILE A 628 1.60 7.92 6.69
C ILE A 628 1.10 7.26 5.39
N VAL A 629 0.28 6.21 5.48
CA VAL A 629 -0.48 5.61 4.35
C VAL A 629 -1.24 6.68 3.57
N CYS A 630 -2.04 7.48 4.27
CA CYS A 630 -2.96 8.44 3.66
C CYS A 630 -2.28 9.71 3.11
N ASN A 631 -1.05 10.02 3.54
CA ASN A 631 -0.31 11.21 3.12
C ASN A 631 0.87 10.90 2.18
N GLU A 632 1.79 10.03 2.58
CA GLU A 632 3.13 9.94 1.97
C GLU A 632 3.37 8.67 1.14
N VAL A 633 2.92 7.49 1.57
CA VAL A 633 3.37 6.22 0.95
C VAL A 633 2.33 5.45 0.14
N GLY A 634 1.03 5.63 0.41
CA GLY A 634 -0.02 4.78 -0.16
C GLY A 634 -0.05 3.39 0.45
N PHE A 635 0.24 2.36 -0.35
CA PHE A 635 0.14 0.93 0.00
C PHE A 635 -1.28 0.41 0.24
N PHE A 636 -2.24 0.90 -0.54
CA PHE A 636 -3.55 0.28 -0.65
C PHE A 636 -3.42 -1.11 -1.30
N GLN A 637 -3.95 -2.13 -0.62
CA GLN A 637 -3.77 -3.55 -0.98
C GLN A 637 -4.99 -4.05 -1.76
N ASP A 638 -4.97 -3.72 -3.05
CA ASP A 638 -6.08 -3.88 -3.98
C ASP A 638 -5.96 -5.13 -4.87
N ALA A 639 -6.89 -5.30 -5.82
CA ALA A 639 -6.92 -6.44 -6.74
C ALA A 639 -6.05 -6.23 -7.99
N ALA A 640 -5.49 -7.33 -8.53
CA ALA A 640 -4.67 -7.24 -9.74
C ALA A 640 -5.51 -6.74 -10.94
N PRO A 641 -4.93 -5.89 -11.82
CA PRO A 641 -5.68 -5.25 -12.91
C PRO A 641 -6.33 -6.25 -13.88
N LYS A 642 -7.34 -5.80 -14.64
CA LYS A 642 -8.07 -6.67 -15.58
C LYS A 642 -7.11 -7.22 -16.65
N GLY A 643 -7.09 -8.56 -16.77
CA GLY A 643 -6.15 -9.29 -17.62
C GLY A 643 -5.04 -10.00 -16.85
N HIS A 644 -4.80 -9.62 -15.59
CA HIS A 644 -3.90 -10.32 -14.68
C HIS A 644 -4.67 -11.36 -13.84
N PRO A 645 -4.05 -12.46 -13.40
CA PRO A 645 -4.62 -13.34 -12.39
C PRO A 645 -4.73 -12.59 -11.05
N THR A 646 -5.76 -12.86 -10.24
CA THR A 646 -5.95 -12.18 -8.94
C THR A 646 -6.48 -13.14 -7.88
N ILE A 647 -5.94 -13.04 -6.66
CA ILE A 647 -6.49 -13.69 -5.45
C ILE A 647 -7.29 -12.69 -4.58
N VAL A 648 -7.54 -11.48 -5.09
CA VAL A 648 -8.36 -10.46 -4.43
C VAL A 648 -9.46 -9.97 -5.37
N SER A 649 -10.66 -9.76 -4.81
CA SER A 649 -11.85 -9.35 -5.55
C SER A 649 -11.73 -7.95 -6.14
N ARG A 650 -12.18 -7.78 -7.38
CA ARG A 650 -12.19 -6.49 -8.09
C ARG A 650 -13.38 -5.61 -7.75
N LEU A 651 -14.04 -5.90 -6.63
CA LEU A 651 -15.09 -5.07 -6.03
C LEU A 651 -14.57 -4.21 -4.86
N VAL A 652 -13.40 -4.56 -4.31
CA VAL A 652 -12.67 -3.70 -3.37
C VAL A 652 -12.02 -2.50 -4.08
N GLN A 653 -11.77 -2.64 -5.39
CA GLN A 653 -11.68 -1.52 -6.33
C GLN A 653 -13.10 -1.21 -6.86
N PRO A 654 -13.55 0.06 -6.98
CA PRO A 654 -14.86 0.37 -7.54
C PRO A 654 -14.91 0.06 -9.05
N ALA A 655 -15.87 -0.75 -9.46
CA ALA A 655 -15.97 -1.27 -10.81
C ALA A 655 -16.76 -0.34 -11.77
N GLY A 656 -16.12 0.11 -12.86
CA GLY A 656 -16.80 0.67 -14.04
C GLY A 656 -16.52 2.14 -14.35
N ASP A 657 -17.20 2.65 -15.38
CA ASP A 657 -16.87 3.91 -16.06
C ASP A 657 -17.21 5.22 -15.32
N GLU A 658 -17.46 5.16 -14.01
CA GLU A 658 -17.43 6.34 -13.12
C GLU A 658 -15.99 6.83 -12.84
N ALA A 659 -14.99 6.05 -13.29
CA ALA A 659 -13.54 6.29 -13.26
C ALA A 659 -13.02 7.57 -13.97
N ARG A 660 -13.85 8.61 -14.12
CA ARG A 660 -13.46 9.97 -14.54
C ARG A 660 -14.06 11.09 -13.69
N SER A 661 -14.55 10.79 -12.48
CA SER A 661 -14.82 11.81 -11.45
C SER A 661 -14.48 11.38 -10.02
N CYS A 662 -14.50 10.07 -9.72
CA CYS A 662 -13.88 9.49 -8.52
C CYS A 662 -12.88 8.40 -8.93
N SER A 663 -11.96 8.05 -8.03
CA SER A 663 -10.72 7.29 -8.33
C SER A 663 -10.87 5.79 -8.01
N PRO A 664 -10.18 4.86 -8.72
CA PRO A 664 -10.33 3.40 -8.57
C PRO A 664 -9.78 2.79 -7.26
N LEU A 665 -9.75 3.55 -6.17
CA LEU A 665 -9.17 3.20 -4.87
C LEU A 665 -10.09 3.66 -3.72
N PHE A 666 -11.40 3.66 -3.93
CA PHE A 666 -12.38 4.29 -3.04
C PHE A 666 -12.45 3.62 -1.65
N PHE A 667 -12.32 2.29 -1.57
CA PHE A 667 -12.43 1.53 -0.32
C PHE A 667 -11.46 2.04 0.77
N PHE A 668 -10.15 1.96 0.51
CA PHE A 668 -9.14 2.40 1.48
C PHE A 668 -9.13 3.91 1.69
N ARG A 669 -9.35 4.69 0.62
CA ARG A 669 -9.33 6.16 0.73
C ARG A 669 -10.54 6.70 1.50
N ARG A 670 -11.67 5.97 1.55
CA ARG A 670 -12.77 6.23 2.48
C ARG A 670 -12.29 6.09 3.92
N GLN A 671 -11.55 5.03 4.25
CA GLN A 671 -11.00 4.82 5.60
C GLN A 671 -10.08 5.99 6.03
N CYS A 672 -9.26 6.53 5.12
CA CYS A 672 -8.49 7.76 5.37
C CYS A 672 -9.35 8.97 5.75
N GLU A 673 -10.46 9.21 5.03
CA GLU A 673 -11.39 10.31 5.31
C GLU A 673 -12.10 10.12 6.66
N LEU A 674 -12.52 8.89 6.98
CA LEU A 674 -13.15 8.54 8.25
C LEU A 674 -12.19 8.71 9.43
N MET A 675 -10.93 8.32 9.28
CA MET A 675 -9.92 8.38 10.35
C MET A 675 -9.40 9.81 10.58
N PHE A 676 -9.23 10.61 9.52
CA PHE A 676 -8.65 11.97 9.59
C PHE A 676 -9.55 13.06 8.98
N PRO A 677 -10.80 13.23 9.44
CA PRO A 677 -11.77 14.15 8.82
C PRO A 677 -11.36 15.64 8.95
N ALA A 678 -10.45 15.97 9.87
CA ALA A 678 -9.86 17.30 9.98
C ALA A 678 -8.75 17.58 8.94
N ALA A 679 -8.17 16.54 8.32
CA ALA A 679 -7.21 16.66 7.21
C ALA A 679 -7.90 16.49 5.85
N PHE A 680 -8.86 15.56 5.76
CA PHE A 680 -9.46 15.12 4.50
C PHE A 680 -10.98 15.30 4.52
N SER A 681 -11.49 16.14 3.61
CA SER A 681 -12.93 16.40 3.40
C SER A 681 -13.54 15.62 2.21
N LYS A 682 -12.82 14.57 1.80
CA LYS A 682 -13.10 13.60 0.72
C LYS A 682 -11.98 12.54 0.72
N PRO A 683 -12.10 11.41 0.00
CA PRO A 683 -11.06 10.39 -0.04
C PRO A 683 -9.75 10.95 -0.66
N PRO A 684 -8.60 10.93 0.05
CA PRO A 684 -7.36 11.55 -0.40
C PRO A 684 -6.62 10.74 -1.47
N VAL A 685 -5.62 11.37 -2.09
CA VAL A 685 -4.64 10.71 -2.96
C VAL A 685 -3.27 10.92 -2.30
N PRO A 686 -2.63 9.88 -1.75
CA PRO A 686 -1.29 10.01 -1.15
C PRO A 686 -0.27 10.46 -2.20
N ASP A 687 0.64 11.37 -1.82
CA ASP A 687 1.66 11.92 -2.72
C ASP A 687 2.89 11.01 -2.79
N VAL A 688 2.66 9.79 -3.30
CA VAL A 688 3.72 8.78 -3.43
C VAL A 688 4.82 9.22 -4.39
N GLN A 689 4.54 10.13 -5.33
CA GLN A 689 5.55 10.65 -6.23
C GLN A 689 6.56 11.53 -5.48
N LYS A 690 6.09 12.48 -4.65
CA LYS A 690 6.97 13.30 -3.80
C LYS A 690 7.89 12.44 -2.92
N THR A 691 7.38 11.35 -2.35
CA THR A 691 8.18 10.42 -1.51
C THR A 691 9.25 9.69 -2.33
N ASN A 692 8.90 9.18 -3.52
CA ASN A 692 9.87 8.54 -4.43
C ASN A 692 10.89 9.53 -5.02
N GLU A 693 10.53 10.81 -5.19
CA GLU A 693 11.44 11.87 -5.65
C GLU A 693 12.35 12.41 -4.54
N ALA A 694 11.95 12.29 -3.27
CA ALA A 694 12.75 12.70 -2.12
C ALA A 694 13.82 11.67 -1.72
N TYR A 695 13.59 10.38 -2.01
CA TYR A 695 14.42 9.27 -1.54
C TYR A 695 14.67 8.19 -2.63
N ASP A 696 14.68 8.62 -3.90
CA ASP A 696 14.98 7.86 -5.14
C ASP A 696 14.12 6.62 -5.50
N GLY A 697 13.33 6.08 -4.57
CA GLY A 697 12.47 4.92 -4.84
C GLY A 697 13.26 3.68 -5.25
N TRP A 698 12.81 2.94 -6.26
CA TRP A 698 13.59 1.85 -6.87
C TRP A 698 14.98 2.27 -7.40
N ASN A 699 15.24 3.57 -7.59
CA ASN A 699 16.53 4.09 -8.05
C ASN A 699 17.53 4.37 -6.92
N LEU A 700 17.20 4.08 -5.65
CA LEU A 700 18.05 4.32 -4.48
C LEU A 700 19.44 3.66 -4.62
N ARG A 701 20.47 4.46 -4.92
CA ARG A 701 21.89 4.04 -4.95
C ARG A 701 22.68 4.84 -3.92
N VAL A 702 23.24 4.16 -2.94
CA VAL A 702 24.13 4.73 -1.91
C VAL A 702 25.09 3.65 -1.46
N ASP A 703 26.32 4.05 -1.14
CA ASP A 703 27.35 3.14 -0.67
C ASP A 703 27.13 2.71 0.78
N HIS A 704 27.73 1.57 1.14
CA HIS A 704 27.62 0.86 2.41
C HIS A 704 26.18 0.52 2.84
N LEU A 705 25.31 0.17 1.89
CA LEU A 705 23.92 -0.24 2.16
C LEU A 705 23.63 -1.67 1.70
N PHE A 706 23.46 -2.58 2.64
CA PHE A 706 23.05 -3.95 2.36
C PHE A 706 21.52 -4.06 2.26
N PHE A 707 21.02 -4.65 1.17
CA PHE A 707 19.60 -4.97 0.99
C PHE A 707 19.35 -6.48 1.14
N ALA A 708 18.63 -6.85 2.20
CA ALA A 708 18.16 -8.21 2.44
C ALA A 708 16.69 -8.33 2.04
N ASN A 709 16.31 -9.36 1.28
CA ASN A 709 14.91 -9.56 0.86
C ASN A 709 14.49 -11.05 0.90
N GLY A 710 13.23 -11.29 1.25
CA GLY A 710 12.60 -12.62 1.14
C GLY A 710 11.99 -12.86 -0.24
N GLN A 711 12.26 -14.01 -0.85
CA GLN A 711 11.66 -14.43 -2.12
C GLN A 711 10.14 -14.63 -1.99
N ARG A 712 9.68 -15.04 -0.80
CA ARG A 712 8.27 -15.26 -0.44
C ARG A 712 7.62 -14.05 0.22
N ASP A 713 8.37 -12.98 0.47
CA ASP A 713 7.86 -11.77 1.07
C ASP A 713 6.78 -11.14 0.15
N PRO A 714 5.53 -10.93 0.59
CA PRO A 714 4.51 -10.22 -0.19
C PRO A 714 4.94 -8.81 -0.61
N TRP A 715 6.04 -8.29 -0.05
CA TRP A 715 6.55 -6.97 -0.35
C TRP A 715 7.67 -6.83 -1.32
N ARG A 716 8.22 -7.94 -1.78
CA ARG A 716 9.31 -7.94 -2.76
C ARG A 716 9.05 -6.95 -3.90
N GLU A 717 7.80 -6.83 -4.36
CA GLU A 717 7.34 -5.95 -5.45
C GLU A 717 7.39 -4.43 -5.18
N ALA A 718 7.69 -3.97 -3.96
CA ALA A 718 8.00 -2.56 -3.68
C ALA A 718 9.45 -2.34 -3.20
N THR A 719 10.25 -3.41 -3.10
CA THR A 719 11.69 -3.37 -2.79
C THR A 719 12.55 -3.20 -4.05
N VAL A 720 13.87 -3.07 -3.88
CA VAL A 720 14.85 -3.17 -4.99
C VAL A 720 14.88 -4.55 -5.68
N SER A 721 14.19 -5.56 -5.15
CA SER A 721 14.12 -6.94 -5.68
C SER A 721 12.80 -7.28 -6.40
N ALA A 722 12.01 -6.28 -6.79
CA ALA A 722 10.72 -6.46 -7.49
C ALA A 722 10.83 -7.22 -8.83
N ASP A 723 9.79 -7.98 -9.21
CA ASP A 723 9.78 -8.77 -10.45
C ASP A 723 9.89 -7.86 -11.69
N GLY A 724 10.92 -8.09 -12.50
CA GLY A 724 11.19 -7.32 -13.72
C GLY A 724 11.94 -6.00 -13.49
N LEU A 725 12.21 -5.61 -12.23
CA LEU A 725 13.20 -4.59 -11.92
C LEU A 725 14.61 -5.20 -12.03
N TYR A 726 15.58 -4.40 -12.48
CA TYR A 726 17.00 -4.77 -12.43
C TYR A 726 17.79 -3.68 -11.69
N VAL A 727 18.18 -3.99 -10.45
CA VAL A 727 19.17 -3.21 -9.70
C VAL A 727 20.48 -3.99 -9.68
N PRO A 728 21.62 -3.42 -10.11
CA PRO A 728 22.92 -4.07 -9.96
C PRO A 728 23.30 -4.18 -8.48
N SER A 729 23.51 -5.39 -8.00
CA SER A 729 24.21 -5.65 -6.73
C SER A 729 25.70 -5.29 -6.88
N THR A 730 26.25 -4.52 -5.94
CA THR A 730 27.67 -4.11 -5.94
C THR A 730 28.34 -4.43 -4.59
N ALA A 731 29.67 -4.27 -4.49
CA ALA A 731 30.39 -4.46 -3.22
C ALA A 731 30.10 -3.38 -2.16
N SER A 732 29.57 -2.22 -2.58
CA SER A 732 29.14 -1.14 -1.68
C SER A 732 27.62 -1.11 -1.47
N GLN A 733 26.84 -1.65 -2.40
CA GLN A 733 25.40 -1.84 -2.27
C GLN A 733 25.00 -3.28 -2.66
N PRO A 734 25.26 -4.28 -1.80
CA PRO A 734 24.91 -5.67 -2.08
C PRO A 734 23.41 -5.88 -1.93
N ILE A 735 22.83 -6.65 -2.85
CA ILE A 735 21.42 -7.05 -2.82
C ILE A 735 21.37 -8.58 -2.80
N ALA A 736 20.85 -9.12 -1.69
CA ALA A 736 20.76 -10.55 -1.44
C ALA A 736 19.30 -10.98 -1.23
N VAL A 737 18.95 -12.14 -1.79
CA VAL A 737 17.60 -12.72 -1.73
C VAL A 737 17.72 -14.19 -1.32
N GLY A 738 16.90 -14.61 -0.35
CA GLY A 738 16.75 -16.00 0.08
C GLY A 738 15.28 -16.42 0.12
N ASP A 739 14.98 -17.70 0.31
CA ASP A 739 13.62 -18.27 0.33
C ASP A 739 12.81 -17.92 1.60
N GLY A 740 13.20 -16.83 2.27
CA GLY A 740 12.53 -16.26 3.43
C GLY A 740 11.24 -15.52 3.08
N TYR A 741 10.46 -15.28 4.13
CA TYR A 741 9.28 -14.42 4.15
C TYR A 741 9.71 -13.01 4.59
N HIS A 742 8.73 -12.21 5.03
CA HIS A 742 8.95 -10.85 5.48
C HIS A 742 9.97 -10.78 6.63
N CYS A 743 11.02 -9.98 6.46
CA CYS A 743 12.11 -9.73 7.43
C CYS A 743 12.75 -10.99 8.06
N SER A 744 12.70 -12.14 7.38
CA SER A 744 13.17 -13.42 7.96
C SER A 744 14.67 -13.42 8.24
N ASP A 745 15.45 -12.69 7.44
CA ASP A 745 16.89 -12.46 7.61
C ASP A 745 17.27 -11.76 8.92
N LEU A 746 16.37 -11.00 9.55
CA LEU A 746 16.66 -10.41 10.87
C LEU A 746 16.73 -11.44 12.00
N LYS A 747 16.12 -12.62 11.83
CA LYS A 747 16.10 -13.73 12.82
C LYS A 747 17.28 -14.69 12.60
N SER A 748 18.19 -14.81 13.57
CA SER A 748 19.27 -15.82 13.52
C SER A 748 18.70 -17.24 13.33
N ALA A 749 17.61 -17.56 14.05
CA ALA A 749 16.91 -18.84 13.96
C ALA A 749 16.29 -19.15 12.59
N ALA A 750 16.05 -18.15 11.71
CA ALA A 750 15.59 -18.39 10.35
C ALA A 750 16.73 -18.92 9.46
N GLY A 751 17.96 -18.43 9.66
CA GLY A 751 19.16 -18.96 9.02
C GLY A 751 19.60 -20.32 9.60
N GLU A 752 19.24 -20.63 10.85
CA GLU A 752 19.47 -21.96 11.42
C GLU A 752 18.63 -23.07 10.73
N VAL A 753 17.45 -22.72 10.19
CA VAL A 753 16.57 -23.68 9.49
C VAL A 753 16.62 -23.56 7.97
N ASP A 754 16.92 -22.39 7.39
CA ASP A 754 17.06 -22.19 5.95
C ASP A 754 18.45 -21.67 5.54
N ALA A 755 19.15 -22.45 4.73
CA ALA A 755 20.51 -22.17 4.30
C ALA A 755 20.62 -20.98 3.31
N THR A 756 19.53 -20.57 2.66
CA THR A 756 19.52 -19.40 1.77
C THR A 756 19.34 -18.11 2.56
N VAL A 757 18.49 -18.11 3.59
CA VAL A 757 18.40 -17.02 4.57
C VAL A 757 19.71 -16.88 5.34
N LYS A 758 20.35 -18.00 5.71
CA LYS A 758 21.69 -17.98 6.31
C LYS A 758 22.74 -17.33 5.40
N LYS A 759 22.70 -17.59 4.08
CA LYS A 759 23.58 -16.92 3.12
C LYS A 759 23.35 -15.41 3.09
N VAL A 760 22.11 -14.93 3.14
CA VAL A 760 21.80 -13.48 3.22
C VAL A 760 22.44 -12.86 4.47
N GLN A 761 22.32 -13.52 5.62
CA GLN A 761 22.94 -13.07 6.89
C GLN A 761 24.47 -13.05 6.80
N ASP A 762 25.08 -14.11 6.29
CA ASP A 762 26.54 -14.22 6.17
C ASP A 762 27.13 -13.23 5.17
N GLU A 763 26.44 -12.95 4.07
CA GLU A 763 26.85 -11.95 3.06
C GLU A 763 26.78 -10.53 3.64
N ALA A 764 25.78 -10.24 4.47
CA ALA A 764 25.67 -8.97 5.17
C ALA A 764 26.74 -8.78 6.26
N LEU A 765 26.99 -9.80 7.07
CA LEU A 765 28.03 -9.78 8.10
C LEU A 765 29.43 -9.58 7.48
N GLN A 766 29.71 -10.19 6.32
CA GLN A 766 30.94 -9.96 5.56
C GLN A 766 31.03 -8.53 4.99
N SER A 767 29.92 -8.00 4.48
CA SER A 767 29.87 -6.65 3.89
C SER A 767 30.08 -5.56 4.95
N ILE A 768 29.36 -5.65 6.08
CA ILE A 768 29.48 -4.71 7.20
C ILE A 768 30.87 -4.78 7.83
N HIS A 769 31.47 -5.97 7.97
CA HIS A 769 32.85 -6.11 8.43
C HIS A 769 33.84 -5.34 7.55
N ALA A 770 33.73 -5.47 6.22
CA ALA A 770 34.60 -4.76 5.30
C ALA A 770 34.45 -3.24 5.41
N TRP A 771 33.22 -2.73 5.44
CA TRP A 771 32.96 -1.29 5.55
C TRP A 771 33.39 -0.69 6.89
N LEU A 772 33.34 -1.47 7.98
CA LEU A 772 33.84 -1.04 9.29
C LEU A 772 35.37 -1.13 9.40
N ALA A 773 36.01 -2.12 8.75
CA ALA A 773 37.46 -2.25 8.73
C ALA A 773 38.17 -1.10 7.96
N ASP A 774 37.50 -0.53 6.95
CA ASP A 774 37.98 0.65 6.21
C ASP A 774 37.64 1.99 6.91
N TRP A 775 36.93 1.98 8.04
CA TRP A 775 36.56 3.21 8.77
C TRP A 775 37.70 3.75 9.65
N SER A 776 37.77 5.08 9.78
CA SER A 776 38.67 5.77 10.70
C SER A 776 37.99 6.98 11.36
N PRO A 777 38.26 7.29 12.64
CA PRO A 777 37.71 8.49 13.29
C PRO A 777 38.03 9.78 12.55
N SER A 778 37.02 10.62 12.36
CA SER A 778 37.15 11.96 11.79
C SER A 778 37.49 12.97 12.89
N ILE A 779 38.70 13.52 12.84
CA ILE A 779 39.28 14.47 13.83
C ILE A 779 38.67 15.86 13.69
#